data_AF-B0T9H1-F1
#
_entry.id   AF-B0T9H1-F1
#
_cell.length_a   1.000
_cell.length_b   1.000
_cell.length_c   1.000
_cell.angle_alpha   90.00
_cell.angle_beta   90.00
_cell.angle_gamma   90.00
#
_symmetry.space_group_name_H-M   'P 1'
#
loop_
_entity.id
_entity.type
_entity.pdbx_description
1 polymer ?
#
loop_
_entity_poly.entity_id
_entity_poly.type
_entity_poly.pdbx_seq_one_letter_code
_entity_poly.pdbx_strand_id
1 'polypeptide(L)'
;MGPAGRTLVDLDREKEQVLRQILQLVDITKDIERNQDDCRFNDMGGRINYIFDENIFEVFVHPKRWKGRTSTFHSRFWLKRSGRDQARAWSSIAAQATLMTAEYLFSGQLPGQKPGDPIFLSEWHSWELRERVDALTEQFRRLAQDGALTPAVFGSVAEQPFLREDLAKLRRDGNEWSREALDRFVFTRTAAHALAEDSVIEPLEQLYRIVSAPLRDRITNLTTGFPIPAPDIDIVASNAVKWMRILQEEVVRRQKASGSSRPLREPGALANDARTLALVEWAVNKTHGTQDRVVFVTADTLVFDAYRRWHSTREPSSADYLQPFALRRLLQYAPIFNMNDAGGDISDAKELFALTQEAVEATLLPFNLATMRHERPTTGAQAEAVTRGREYFALKLADGGQLTDDESIRYFSSKLDAAWLERSRFHLNEITNRWQQTERAAIGSMYDSLAPRLKNGRADVAPIGAAFGADDLGPVLADYVNGLLDRIVGDSIKLWAPLAAEFIDNQTGAVLAGLAKARPPILIRLGGVAGLPEDLGELLAQPQGDGQPLIKTLLSSAQANLATQPEVLFALATVLALSLGDWSNAERFAGLARRAADIAGRAENYPGDALFEFTYLQALAKRFRMGQVAPPRSEGAYLAIRHSYHEALTALKECLTRHQSEEHPQQLRTLRALSERAALHLFYSAACAFVTDSRLRSRFTERAEASNALQLAEGDLRRCLELHAKLGPLDAMKPERANFARRLRRQYLANAAACVVATQIYGGVVSVPEYVNAAFIAEVAALLRDEGDLLPTIVKVELIAFLNFAAGAPLPADGLGSLVGPAGRVRGLPIDAVLFREIEQWVARRQGESAVI
;
A
#
# COMPACT_ATOMS: atom_id res chain seq x y z
N MET A 1 28.18 -9.22 31.88
CA MET A 1 27.27 -10.29 32.36
C MET A 1 26.88 -11.11 31.15
N GLY A 2 27.36 -12.35 31.02
CA GLY A 2 27.08 -13.20 29.86
C GLY A 2 25.62 -13.70 29.83
N PRO A 3 25.12 -14.17 28.68
CA PRO A 3 23.76 -14.65 28.52
C PRO A 3 23.62 -16.05 29.15
N ALA A 4 23.55 -16.11 30.48
CA ALA A 4 23.27 -17.34 31.20
C ALA A 4 21.75 -17.56 31.26
N GLY A 5 21.25 -18.61 30.59
CA GLY A 5 20.04 -19.31 31.02
C GLY A 5 18.72 -19.07 30.27
N ARG A 6 18.71 -18.67 28.98
CA ARG A 6 17.46 -18.83 28.19
C ARG A 6 17.35 -20.26 27.67
N THR A 7 16.23 -20.91 27.98
CA THR A 7 15.93 -22.23 27.42
C THR A 7 15.54 -22.12 25.95
N LEU A 8 15.72 -23.17 25.15
CA LEU A 8 15.20 -23.24 23.78
C LEU A 8 13.68 -22.95 23.74
N VAL A 9 12.95 -23.40 24.76
CA VAL A 9 11.51 -23.15 24.92
C VAL A 9 11.19 -21.65 25.06
N ASP A 10 12.03 -20.88 25.73
CA ASP A 10 11.84 -19.43 25.85
C ASP A 10 12.08 -18.72 24.52
N LEU A 11 13.05 -19.21 23.74
CA LEU A 11 13.36 -18.69 22.41
C LEU A 11 12.21 -18.94 21.43
N ASP A 12 11.68 -20.17 21.38
CA ASP A 12 10.56 -20.52 20.51
C ASP A 12 9.30 -19.73 20.86
N ARG A 13 9.05 -19.49 22.15
CA ARG A 13 7.94 -18.64 22.60
C ARG A 13 8.10 -17.18 22.18
N GLU A 14 9.31 -16.63 22.30
CA GLU A 14 9.58 -15.25 21.86
C GLU A 14 9.44 -15.13 20.34
N LYS A 15 9.95 -16.12 19.60
CA LYS A 15 9.82 -16.21 18.15
C LYS A 15 8.37 -16.28 17.70
N GLU A 16 7.58 -17.16 18.33
CA GLU A 16 6.13 -17.28 18.10
C GLU A 16 5.41 -15.95 18.37
N GLN A 17 5.78 -15.24 19.44
CA GLN A 17 5.21 -13.92 19.74
C GLN A 17 5.53 -12.89 18.65
N VAL A 18 6.77 -12.83 18.18
CA VAL A 18 7.18 -11.93 17.09
C VAL A 18 6.46 -12.27 15.80
N LEU A 19 6.31 -13.56 15.46
CA LEU A 19 5.55 -13.99 14.28
C LEU A 19 4.08 -13.56 14.38
N ARG A 20 3.45 -13.69 15.55
CA ARG A 20 2.07 -13.20 15.76
C ARG A 20 1.96 -11.68 15.58
N GLN A 21 2.91 -10.91 16.10
CA GLN A 21 2.95 -9.45 15.94
C GLN A 21 3.10 -9.05 14.47
N ILE A 22 3.97 -9.73 13.73
CA ILE A 22 4.17 -9.48 12.29
C ILE A 22 2.91 -9.84 11.51
N LEU A 23 2.29 -10.99 11.76
CA LEU A 23 1.05 -11.35 11.11
C LEU A 23 -0.10 -10.39 11.47
N GLN A 24 -0.09 -9.81 12.67
CA GLN A 24 -1.07 -8.79 13.06
C GLN A 24 -0.87 -7.50 12.26
N LEU A 25 0.37 -7.14 11.94
CA LEU A 25 0.66 -6.04 11.02
C LEU A 25 0.22 -6.35 9.60
N VAL A 26 0.41 -7.60 9.13
CA VAL A 26 -0.12 -8.03 7.82
C VAL A 26 -1.64 -7.86 7.78
N ASP A 27 -2.32 -8.25 8.86
CA ASP A 27 -3.77 -8.11 9.00
C ASP A 27 -4.20 -6.63 9.00
N ILE A 28 -3.49 -5.77 9.74
CA ILE A 28 -3.71 -4.30 9.76
C ILE A 28 -3.50 -3.69 8.36
N THR A 29 -2.47 -4.13 7.63
CA THR A 29 -2.16 -3.62 6.29
C THR A 29 -3.33 -3.84 5.34
N LYS A 30 -4.04 -4.96 5.46
CA LYS A 30 -5.24 -5.22 4.66
C LYS A 30 -6.40 -4.30 4.97
N ASP A 31 -6.54 -3.88 6.21
CA ASP A 31 -7.56 -2.88 6.55
C ASP A 31 -7.16 -1.48 6.02
N ILE A 32 -5.88 -1.12 6.05
CA ILE A 32 -5.37 0.13 5.45
C ILE A 32 -5.57 0.13 3.92
N GLU A 33 -5.20 -0.95 3.23
CA GLU A 33 -5.38 -1.11 1.77
C GLU A 33 -6.86 -0.97 1.38
N ARG A 34 -7.78 -1.61 2.11
CA ARG A 34 -9.22 -1.49 1.86
C ARG A 34 -9.75 -0.08 2.11
N ASN A 35 -9.21 0.63 3.11
CA ASN A 35 -9.55 2.03 3.34
C ASN A 35 -9.12 2.90 2.16
N GLN A 36 -7.91 2.69 1.66
CA GLN A 36 -7.41 3.35 0.44
C GLN A 36 -8.28 3.09 -0.76
N ASP A 37 -8.70 1.84 -0.95
CA ASP A 37 -9.54 1.47 -2.08
C ASP A 37 -10.93 2.14 -2.01
N ASP A 38 -11.44 2.42 -0.83
CA ASP A 38 -12.68 3.18 -0.63
C ASP A 38 -12.46 4.69 -0.89
N CYS A 39 -11.38 5.28 -0.34
CA CYS A 39 -11.03 6.69 -0.60
C CYS A 39 -10.75 6.95 -2.08
N ARG A 40 -9.99 6.08 -2.75
CA ARG A 40 -9.72 6.18 -4.20
C ARG A 40 -10.98 6.09 -5.04
N PHE A 41 -11.92 5.22 -4.65
CA PHE A 41 -13.20 5.12 -5.36
C PHE A 41 -14.02 6.40 -5.23
N ASN A 42 -14.03 7.00 -4.04
CA ASN A 42 -14.64 8.30 -3.80
C ASN A 42 -13.95 9.43 -4.59
N ASP A 43 -12.62 9.46 -4.61
CA ASP A 43 -11.83 10.46 -5.37
C ASP A 43 -12.12 10.40 -6.89
N MET A 44 -12.53 9.23 -7.40
CA MET A 44 -13.01 9.04 -8.77
C MET A 44 -14.47 9.46 -8.99
N GLY A 45 -15.13 10.04 -7.98
CA GLY A 45 -16.53 10.45 -8.00
C GLY A 45 -17.52 9.34 -7.67
N GLY A 46 -17.04 8.16 -7.24
CA GLY A 46 -17.87 7.01 -6.90
C GLY A 46 -18.61 7.19 -5.57
N ARG A 47 -19.82 6.62 -5.48
CA ARG A 47 -20.65 6.59 -4.27
C ARG A 47 -20.61 5.23 -3.59
N ILE A 48 -20.42 5.19 -2.27
CA ILE A 48 -20.39 3.95 -1.50
C ILE A 48 -21.65 3.82 -0.65
N ASN A 49 -22.38 2.73 -0.86
CA ASN A 49 -23.55 2.34 -0.10
C ASN A 49 -23.11 1.40 1.03
N TYR A 50 -23.08 1.92 2.25
CA TYR A 50 -22.67 1.19 3.45
C TYR A 50 -23.82 0.39 4.04
N ILE A 51 -23.60 -0.91 4.19
CA ILE A 51 -24.49 -1.86 4.83
C ILE A 51 -23.87 -2.23 6.17
N PHE A 52 -24.59 -2.03 7.26
CA PHE A 52 -24.12 -2.34 8.60
C PHE A 52 -24.72 -3.65 9.09
N ASP A 53 -23.88 -4.43 9.76
CA ASP A 53 -24.28 -5.57 10.55
C ASP A 53 -24.97 -5.12 11.85
N GLU A 54 -25.75 -6.00 12.48
CA GLU A 54 -26.48 -5.69 13.72
C GLU A 54 -25.51 -5.29 14.85
N ASN A 55 -24.36 -5.95 14.91
CA ASN A 55 -23.33 -5.75 15.91
C ASN A 55 -22.63 -4.39 15.83
N ILE A 56 -22.71 -3.67 14.70
CA ILE A 56 -22.18 -2.30 14.59
C ILE A 56 -22.95 -1.35 15.52
N PHE A 57 -24.25 -1.57 15.66
CA PHE A 57 -25.09 -0.82 16.60
C PHE A 57 -24.76 -1.20 18.06
N GLU A 58 -24.46 -2.48 18.34
CA GLU A 58 -23.97 -2.86 19.66
C GLU A 58 -22.62 -2.23 20.00
N VAL A 59 -21.74 -2.06 19.01
CA VAL A 59 -20.45 -1.39 19.18
C VAL A 59 -20.67 0.09 19.52
N PHE A 60 -21.63 0.73 18.85
CA PHE A 60 -22.01 2.12 19.12
C PHE A 60 -22.55 2.33 20.55
N VAL A 61 -23.34 1.38 21.05
CA VAL A 61 -23.91 1.40 22.41
C VAL A 61 -22.90 0.97 23.47
N HIS A 62 -22.08 -0.06 23.20
CA HIS A 62 -21.19 -0.69 24.18
C HIS A 62 -19.73 -0.81 23.70
N PRO A 63 -19.03 0.31 23.43
CA PRO A 63 -17.66 0.26 22.90
C PRO A 63 -16.71 -0.57 23.76
N LYS A 64 -16.86 -0.51 25.10
CA LYS A 64 -16.05 -1.30 26.07
C LYS A 64 -16.13 -2.81 25.88
N ARG A 65 -17.31 -3.33 25.50
CA ARG A 65 -17.53 -4.76 25.25
C ARG A 65 -16.85 -5.20 23.96
N TRP A 66 -16.76 -4.30 22.99
CA TRP A 66 -16.28 -4.54 21.64
C TRP A 66 -14.83 -4.09 21.39
N LYS A 67 -14.13 -3.58 22.43
CA LYS A 67 -12.72 -3.14 22.37
C LYS A 67 -11.73 -4.05 21.66
N GLY A 68 -11.95 -5.37 21.70
CA GLY A 68 -11.09 -6.33 21.00
C GLY A 68 -11.26 -6.35 19.48
N ARG A 69 -12.27 -5.68 18.92
CA ARG A 69 -12.55 -5.65 17.48
C ARG A 69 -11.93 -4.46 16.76
N THR A 70 -11.62 -3.39 17.48
CA THR A 70 -10.89 -2.22 16.96
C THR A 70 -9.49 -2.09 17.55
N SER A 71 -9.08 -3.02 18.43
CA SER A 71 -7.76 -2.94 19.05
C SER A 71 -6.67 -3.13 18.00
N THR A 72 -5.90 -2.06 17.71
CA THR A 72 -4.68 -2.15 16.90
C THR A 72 -3.49 -2.52 17.79
N PHE A 73 -2.78 -1.51 18.29
CA PHE A 73 -1.50 -1.60 18.98
C PHE A 73 -1.63 -1.71 20.50
N HIS A 74 -2.84 -1.54 21.03
CA HIS A 74 -3.20 -1.85 22.42
C HIS A 74 -3.94 -3.20 22.57
N SER A 75 -3.80 -4.10 21.59
CA SER A 75 -4.31 -5.48 21.67
C SER A 75 -3.38 -6.40 22.48
N ARG A 76 -3.88 -7.57 22.88
CA ARG A 76 -3.10 -8.55 23.66
C ARG A 76 -1.89 -9.10 22.90
N PHE A 77 -1.86 -9.01 21.57
CA PHE A 77 -0.74 -9.46 20.73
C PHE A 77 0.56 -8.71 21.05
N TRP A 78 0.45 -7.47 21.52
CA TRP A 78 1.58 -6.60 21.82
C TRP A 78 2.06 -6.70 23.28
N LEU A 79 1.30 -7.35 24.16
CA LEU A 79 1.66 -7.46 25.59
C LEU A 79 2.76 -8.51 25.80
N LYS A 80 3.96 -8.05 26.16
CA LYS A 80 4.97 -8.90 26.82
C LYS A 80 4.61 -9.04 28.29
N ARG A 81 3.98 -10.17 28.69
CA ARG A 81 3.70 -10.56 30.10
C ARG A 81 3.50 -9.35 31.04
N SER A 82 2.59 -8.46 30.66
CA SER A 82 2.40 -7.19 31.37
C SER A 82 1.74 -7.41 32.73
N GLY A 83 2.00 -6.53 33.69
CA GLY A 83 1.21 -6.47 34.92
C GLY A 83 -0.28 -6.25 34.64
N ARG A 84 -1.15 -6.67 35.56
CA ARG A 84 -2.62 -6.53 35.43
C ARG A 84 -3.04 -5.07 35.15
N ASP A 85 -2.34 -4.11 35.73
CA ASP A 85 -2.67 -2.68 35.60
C ASP A 85 -2.43 -2.15 34.18
N GLN A 86 -1.33 -2.54 33.55
CA GLN A 86 -1.05 -2.15 32.16
C GLN A 86 -2.06 -2.77 31.19
N ALA A 87 -2.45 -4.03 31.41
CA ALA A 87 -3.49 -4.67 30.61
C ALA A 87 -4.85 -3.97 30.75
N ARG A 88 -5.19 -3.48 31.95
CA ARG A 88 -6.39 -2.66 32.18
C ARG A 88 -6.30 -1.33 31.44
N ALA A 89 -5.17 -0.64 31.53
CA ALA A 89 -4.96 0.63 30.85
C ALA A 89 -5.04 0.48 29.32
N TRP A 90 -4.43 -0.55 28.74
CA TRP A 90 -4.52 -0.86 27.30
C TRP A 90 -5.94 -1.18 26.86
N SER A 91 -6.65 -1.97 27.65
CA SER A 91 -8.06 -2.24 27.45
C SER A 91 -8.89 -0.96 27.41
N SER A 92 -8.55 0.04 28.23
CA SER A 92 -9.23 1.32 28.21
C SER A 92 -8.94 2.12 26.93
N ILE A 93 -7.69 2.15 26.47
CA ILE A 93 -7.34 2.78 25.18
C ILE A 93 -8.06 2.12 24.01
N ALA A 94 -8.10 0.79 23.98
CA ALA A 94 -8.81 0.05 22.94
C ALA A 94 -10.32 0.39 22.93
N ALA A 95 -10.94 0.55 24.11
CA ALA A 95 -12.34 0.96 24.22
C ALA A 95 -12.57 2.40 23.73
N GLN A 96 -11.63 3.30 23.99
CA GLN A 96 -11.67 4.68 23.46
C GLN A 96 -11.57 4.68 21.93
N ALA A 97 -10.65 3.88 21.36
CA ALA A 97 -10.57 3.73 19.91
C ALA A 97 -11.89 3.19 19.33
N THR A 98 -12.51 2.19 19.98
CA THR A 98 -13.82 1.67 19.56
C THR A 98 -14.91 2.72 19.57
N LEU A 99 -14.95 3.55 20.62
CA LEU A 99 -15.92 4.61 20.76
C LEU A 99 -15.81 5.61 19.60
N MET A 100 -14.58 6.05 19.28
CA MET A 100 -14.33 6.98 18.16
C MET A 100 -14.67 6.35 16.80
N THR A 101 -14.27 5.09 16.60
CA THR A 101 -14.64 4.32 15.40
C THR A 101 -16.15 4.25 15.21
N ALA A 102 -16.89 4.00 16.29
CA ALA A 102 -18.35 3.94 16.21
C ALA A 102 -18.94 5.30 15.84
N GLU A 103 -18.46 6.41 16.42
CA GLU A 103 -18.93 7.74 16.00
C GLU A 103 -18.62 8.03 14.54
N TYR A 104 -17.43 7.70 14.06
CA TYR A 104 -17.07 7.90 12.66
C TYR A 104 -17.98 7.09 11.70
N LEU A 105 -18.32 5.85 12.05
CA LEU A 105 -19.26 5.04 11.25
C LEU A 105 -20.65 5.68 11.12
N PHE A 106 -21.12 6.38 12.17
CA PHE A 106 -22.43 7.02 12.18
C PHE A 106 -22.40 8.51 11.78
N SER A 107 -21.22 9.09 11.51
CA SER A 107 -21.07 10.53 11.21
C SER A 107 -21.72 10.94 9.88
N GLY A 108 -21.84 10.02 8.93
CA GLY A 108 -22.24 10.35 7.55
C GLY A 108 -21.09 10.89 6.69
N GLN A 109 -19.85 10.76 7.16
CA GLN A 109 -18.64 11.25 6.50
C GLN A 109 -17.72 10.11 6.03
N LEU A 110 -18.24 8.88 5.91
CA LEU A 110 -17.46 7.77 5.38
C LEU A 110 -17.09 8.03 3.90
N PRO A 111 -15.98 7.47 3.39
CA PRO A 111 -15.57 7.66 2.01
C PRO A 111 -16.70 7.33 1.01
N GLY A 112 -17.03 8.27 0.12
CA GLY A 112 -18.08 8.06 -0.89
C GLY A 112 -19.51 8.09 -0.35
N GLN A 113 -19.72 8.34 0.95
CA GLN A 113 -21.03 8.60 1.52
C GLN A 113 -21.39 10.09 1.34
N LYS A 114 -22.57 10.37 0.80
CA LYS A 114 -23.06 11.75 0.67
C LYS A 114 -23.86 12.17 1.90
N PRO A 115 -23.90 13.48 2.24
CA PRO A 115 -24.76 13.96 3.32
C PRO A 115 -26.21 13.52 3.14
N GLY A 116 -26.78 12.89 4.17
CA GLY A 116 -28.14 12.35 4.12
C GLY A 116 -28.26 10.94 3.51
N ASP A 117 -27.16 10.35 3.04
CA ASP A 117 -27.19 8.96 2.55
C ASP A 117 -27.65 7.99 3.66
N PRO A 118 -28.47 6.99 3.28
CA PRO A 118 -28.95 6.00 4.22
C PRO A 118 -27.82 5.10 4.70
N ILE A 119 -28.00 4.55 5.90
CA ILE A 119 -27.26 3.40 6.41
C ILE A 119 -28.14 2.18 6.15
N PHE A 120 -27.67 1.27 5.31
CA PHE A 120 -28.45 0.08 4.97
C PHE A 120 -28.31 -1.01 6.03
N LEU A 121 -29.40 -1.71 6.31
CA LEU A 121 -29.42 -2.97 7.06
C LEU A 121 -30.16 -4.02 6.26
N SER A 122 -29.76 -5.29 6.37
CA SER A 122 -30.61 -6.37 5.87
C SER A 122 -31.92 -6.43 6.66
N GLU A 123 -32.96 -7.05 6.08
CA GLU A 123 -34.20 -7.27 6.81
C GLU A 123 -33.96 -8.08 8.10
N TRP A 124 -33.15 -9.13 8.02
CA TRP A 124 -32.84 -10.01 9.15
C TRP A 124 -32.10 -9.28 10.27
N HIS A 125 -31.09 -8.48 9.92
CA HIS A 125 -30.34 -7.67 10.90
C HIS A 125 -31.20 -6.53 11.46
N SER A 126 -32.18 -6.02 10.72
CA SER A 126 -33.15 -5.04 11.23
C SER A 126 -34.05 -5.65 12.32
N TRP A 127 -34.46 -6.92 12.17
CA TRP A 127 -35.20 -7.66 13.19
C TRP A 127 -34.35 -7.91 14.43
N GLU A 128 -33.11 -8.40 14.25
CA GLU A 128 -32.17 -8.63 15.36
C GLU A 128 -31.87 -7.34 16.12
N LEU A 129 -31.66 -6.23 15.41
CA LEU A 129 -31.46 -4.91 16.03
C LEU A 129 -32.66 -4.51 16.89
N ARG A 130 -33.89 -4.72 16.41
CA ARG A 130 -35.11 -4.40 17.18
C ARG A 130 -35.18 -5.22 18.46
N GLU A 131 -35.04 -6.54 18.37
CA GLU A 131 -35.05 -7.42 19.55
C GLU A 131 -33.94 -7.03 20.54
N ARG A 132 -32.79 -6.62 20.01
CA ARG A 132 -31.65 -6.21 20.83
C ARG A 132 -31.87 -4.87 21.54
N VAL A 133 -32.46 -3.90 20.85
CA VAL A 133 -32.86 -2.61 21.43
C VAL A 133 -33.87 -2.82 22.54
N ASP A 134 -34.85 -3.70 22.36
CA ASP A 134 -35.85 -4.04 23.38
C ASP A 134 -35.20 -4.70 24.60
N ALA A 135 -34.31 -5.66 24.37
CA ALA A 135 -33.57 -6.35 25.43
C ALA A 135 -32.67 -5.40 26.23
N LEU A 136 -31.96 -4.49 25.55
CA LEU A 136 -31.11 -3.48 26.20
C LEU A 136 -31.95 -2.47 26.99
N THR A 137 -33.07 -2.02 26.42
CA THR A 137 -34.00 -1.10 27.09
C THR A 137 -34.52 -1.71 28.40
N GLU A 138 -34.93 -2.97 28.37
CA GLU A 138 -35.39 -3.70 29.56
C GLU A 138 -34.26 -3.90 30.57
N GLN A 139 -33.04 -4.24 30.11
CA GLN A 139 -31.86 -4.35 30.98
C GLN A 139 -31.58 -3.03 31.71
N PHE A 140 -31.60 -1.89 31.02
CA PHE A 140 -31.36 -0.59 31.64
C PHE A 140 -32.50 -0.14 32.55
N ARG A 141 -33.76 -0.48 32.22
CA ARG A 141 -34.90 -0.23 33.10
C ARG A 141 -34.73 -0.93 34.45
N ARG A 142 -34.24 -2.16 34.46
CA ARG A 142 -33.93 -2.89 35.71
C ARG A 142 -32.79 -2.25 36.49
N LEU A 143 -31.68 -1.91 35.81
CA LEU A 143 -30.56 -1.22 36.45
C LEU A 143 -30.98 0.14 37.06
N ALA A 144 -31.90 0.85 36.42
CA ALA A 144 -32.48 2.09 36.94
C ALA A 144 -33.34 1.85 38.19
N GLN A 145 -34.16 0.79 38.21
CA GLN A 145 -34.97 0.40 39.37
C GLN A 145 -34.10 -0.04 40.56
N ASP A 146 -32.96 -0.68 40.30
CA ASP A 146 -32.01 -1.14 41.31
C ASP A 146 -31.15 0.00 41.91
N GLY A 147 -31.35 1.25 41.47
CA GLY A 147 -30.60 2.41 41.95
C GLY A 147 -29.12 2.42 41.55
N ALA A 148 -28.73 1.60 40.56
CA ALA A 148 -27.33 1.44 40.12
C ALA A 148 -26.84 2.54 39.15
N LEU A 149 -27.60 3.63 38.99
CA LEU A 149 -27.25 4.75 38.11
C LEU A 149 -26.33 5.73 38.83
N THR A 150 -25.05 5.41 38.95
CA THR A 150 -24.04 6.42 39.24
C THR A 150 -23.47 6.97 37.93
N PRO A 151 -23.48 8.30 37.72
CA PRO A 151 -22.80 8.89 36.58
C PRO A 151 -21.32 8.51 36.59
N ALA A 152 -20.74 8.23 35.43
CA ALA A 152 -19.29 8.13 35.32
C ALA A 152 -18.67 9.48 35.69
N VAL A 153 -17.98 9.53 36.83
CA VAL A 153 -17.19 10.70 37.23
C VAL A 153 -16.01 10.81 36.28
N PHE A 154 -15.75 12.01 35.74
CA PHE A 154 -14.53 12.27 34.98
C PHE A 154 -13.35 12.04 35.91
N GLY A 155 -12.64 10.93 35.71
CA GLY A 155 -11.44 10.60 36.47
C GLY A 155 -10.38 11.68 36.30
N SER A 156 -9.57 11.90 37.33
CA SER A 156 -8.49 12.89 37.25
C SER A 156 -7.41 12.42 36.26
N VAL A 157 -6.66 13.36 35.66
CA VAL A 157 -5.49 13.03 34.81
C VAL A 157 -4.49 12.14 35.58
N ALA A 158 -4.41 12.27 36.92
CA ALA A 158 -3.55 11.44 37.77
C ALA A 158 -3.89 9.94 37.69
N GLU A 159 -5.15 9.60 37.45
CA GLU A 159 -5.64 8.21 37.33
C GLU A 159 -5.39 7.60 35.96
N GLN A 160 -4.93 8.40 34.98
CA GLN A 160 -4.69 7.98 33.60
C GLN A 160 -3.18 7.96 33.28
N PRO A 161 -2.47 6.83 33.47
CA PRO A 161 -1.01 6.78 33.35
C PRO A 161 -0.50 7.13 31.95
N PHE A 162 -1.17 6.69 30.89
CA PHE A 162 -0.76 7.03 29.52
C PHE A 162 -0.97 8.50 29.19
N LEU A 163 -2.06 9.12 29.67
CA LEU A 163 -2.26 10.55 29.46
C LEU A 163 -1.18 11.39 30.16
N ARG A 164 -0.75 10.97 31.37
CA ARG A 164 0.40 11.60 32.04
C ARG A 164 1.70 11.43 31.25
N GLU A 165 1.95 10.23 30.74
CA GLU A 165 3.13 9.95 29.91
C GLU A 165 3.14 10.80 28.64
N ASP A 166 2.00 10.86 27.94
CA ASP A 166 1.83 11.64 26.72
C ASP A 166 2.08 13.13 27.03
N LEU A 167 1.46 13.69 28.08
CA LEU A 167 1.69 15.09 28.47
C LEU A 167 3.13 15.38 28.87
N ALA A 168 3.80 14.46 29.57
CA ALA A 168 5.20 14.61 29.92
C ALA A 168 6.12 14.57 28.68
N LYS A 169 5.74 13.88 27.61
CA LYS A 169 6.47 13.89 26.33
C LYS A 169 6.18 15.14 25.52
N LEU A 170 4.90 15.48 25.35
CA LEU A 170 4.48 16.69 24.63
C LEU A 170 5.12 17.96 25.21
N ARG A 171 5.24 18.05 26.54
CA ARG A 171 5.94 19.17 27.21
C ARG A 171 7.47 19.13 27.08
N ARG A 172 8.08 17.95 26.94
CA ARG A 172 9.55 17.78 26.84
C ARG A 172 10.07 17.96 25.43
N ASP A 173 9.30 17.55 24.44
CA ASP A 173 9.72 17.55 23.04
C ASP A 173 9.80 18.98 22.44
N GLY A 174 9.57 20.03 23.26
CA GLY A 174 9.92 21.41 22.92
C GLY A 174 9.03 22.07 21.87
N ASN A 175 8.05 21.35 21.32
CA ASN A 175 7.06 21.89 20.39
C ASN A 175 6.27 23.02 21.08
N GLU A 176 6.01 24.09 20.33
CA GLU A 176 5.23 25.28 20.73
C GLU A 176 3.74 24.94 20.89
N TRP A 177 3.41 23.93 21.69
CA TRP A 177 2.01 23.65 22.01
C TRP A 177 1.44 24.84 22.77
N SER A 178 0.43 25.49 22.18
CA SER A 178 -0.38 26.43 22.93
C SER A 178 -1.04 25.73 24.11
N ARG A 179 -1.34 26.49 25.16
CA ARG A 179 -2.01 25.95 26.34
C ARG A 179 -3.38 25.39 25.96
N GLU A 180 -4.05 26.08 25.06
CA GLU A 180 -5.36 25.75 24.50
C GLU A 180 -5.33 24.43 23.73
N ALA A 181 -4.31 24.20 22.91
CA ALA A 181 -4.11 22.94 22.18
C ALA A 181 -3.92 21.75 23.15
N LEU A 182 -3.09 21.93 24.18
CA LEU A 182 -2.92 20.90 25.22
C LEU A 182 -4.20 20.66 26.01
N ASP A 183 -4.91 21.71 26.39
CA ASP A 183 -6.15 21.59 27.16
C ASP A 183 -7.24 20.86 26.35
N ARG A 184 -7.37 21.15 25.04
CA ARG A 184 -8.27 20.42 24.12
C ARG A 184 -7.87 18.95 23.99
N PHE A 185 -6.59 18.64 23.78
CA PHE A 185 -6.10 17.26 23.72
C PHE A 185 -6.39 16.48 25.01
N VAL A 186 -6.10 17.08 26.17
CA VAL A 186 -6.35 16.50 27.50
C VAL A 186 -7.83 16.26 27.72
N PHE A 187 -8.65 17.24 27.36
CA PHE A 187 -10.09 17.16 27.45
C PHE A 187 -10.63 15.99 26.62
N THR A 188 -10.28 15.91 25.34
CA THR A 188 -10.74 14.84 24.43
C THR A 188 -10.36 13.47 24.97
N ARG A 189 -9.11 13.29 25.40
CA ARG A 189 -8.63 12.01 25.98
C ARG A 189 -9.36 11.64 27.27
N THR A 190 -9.59 12.61 28.15
CA THR A 190 -10.28 12.40 29.43
C THR A 190 -11.76 12.07 29.22
N ALA A 191 -12.42 12.79 28.32
CA ALA A 191 -13.81 12.56 27.98
C ALA A 191 -14.02 11.21 27.28
N ALA A 192 -13.15 10.87 26.32
CA ALA A 192 -13.14 9.55 25.69
C ALA A 192 -12.99 8.43 26.72
N HIS A 193 -12.06 8.58 27.66
CA HIS A 193 -11.87 7.60 28.75
C HIS A 193 -13.13 7.45 29.61
N ALA A 194 -13.71 8.57 30.07
CA ALA A 194 -14.91 8.54 30.91
C ALA A 194 -16.10 7.87 30.21
N LEU A 195 -16.36 8.22 28.95
CA LEU A 195 -17.44 7.63 28.15
C LEU A 195 -17.18 6.15 27.84
N ALA A 196 -15.95 5.79 27.48
CA ALA A 196 -15.61 4.40 27.16
C ALA A 196 -15.63 3.47 28.39
N GLU A 197 -15.41 4.00 29.60
CA GLU A 197 -15.48 3.21 30.83
C GLU A 197 -16.90 3.09 31.42
N ASP A 198 -17.79 4.02 31.08
CA ASP A 198 -19.19 4.05 31.49
C ASP A 198 -19.96 2.85 30.91
N SER A 199 -20.53 2.04 31.80
CA SER A 199 -21.26 0.83 31.44
C SER A 199 -22.77 0.98 31.51
N VAL A 200 -23.28 2.16 31.88
CA VAL A 200 -24.70 2.35 32.18
C VAL A 200 -25.28 3.58 31.51
N ILE A 201 -24.80 4.79 31.84
CA ILE A 201 -25.40 6.04 31.35
C ILE A 201 -25.09 6.21 29.88
N GLU A 202 -23.82 6.06 29.50
CA GLU A 202 -23.40 6.20 28.12
C GLU A 202 -24.16 5.24 27.18
N PRO A 203 -24.19 3.91 27.42
CA PRO A 203 -25.02 3.00 26.63
C PRO A 203 -26.49 3.39 26.53
N LEU A 204 -27.11 3.90 27.61
CA LEU A 204 -28.50 4.34 27.59
C LEU A 204 -28.70 5.56 26.69
N GLU A 205 -27.81 6.55 26.76
CA GLU A 205 -27.83 7.73 25.89
C GLU A 205 -27.63 7.36 24.42
N GLN A 206 -26.73 6.41 24.14
CA GLN A 206 -26.49 5.93 22.78
C GLN A 206 -27.68 5.13 22.23
N LEU A 207 -28.36 4.35 23.08
CA LEU A 207 -29.58 3.64 22.70
C LEU A 207 -30.68 4.63 22.30
N TYR A 208 -30.84 5.71 23.07
CA TYR A 208 -31.75 6.81 22.73
C TYR A 208 -31.38 7.46 21.39
N ARG A 209 -30.08 7.68 21.13
CA ARG A 209 -29.62 8.22 19.83
C ARG A 209 -29.99 7.32 18.66
N ILE A 210 -29.87 5.99 18.78
CA ILE A 210 -30.24 5.05 17.69
C ILE A 210 -31.72 5.21 17.31
N VAL A 211 -32.61 5.36 18.28
CA VAL A 211 -34.06 5.50 18.04
C VAL A 211 -34.50 6.93 17.73
N SER A 212 -33.59 7.91 17.88
CA SER A 212 -33.86 9.31 17.58
C SER A 212 -33.94 9.55 16.06
N ALA A 213 -34.74 10.53 15.63
CA ALA A 213 -34.95 10.85 14.22
C ALA A 213 -33.64 11.02 13.41
N PRO A 214 -32.59 11.72 13.91
CA PRO A 214 -31.34 11.89 13.15
C PRO A 214 -30.65 10.59 12.70
N LEU A 215 -30.70 9.52 13.50
CA LEU A 215 -30.12 8.22 13.12
C LEU A 215 -31.18 7.28 12.54
N ARG A 216 -32.35 7.18 13.17
CA ARG A 216 -33.44 6.29 12.74
C ARG A 216 -33.86 6.55 11.30
N ASP A 217 -33.99 7.82 10.91
CA ASP A 217 -34.48 8.18 9.58
C ASP A 217 -33.42 7.92 8.48
N ARG A 218 -32.15 7.68 8.86
CA ARG A 218 -31.09 7.22 7.96
C ARG A 218 -31.06 5.70 7.82
N ILE A 219 -31.58 4.95 8.79
CA ILE A 219 -31.56 3.48 8.75
C ILE A 219 -32.61 2.98 7.76
N THR A 220 -32.15 2.32 6.69
CA THR A 220 -33.02 1.85 5.59
C THR A 220 -32.79 0.36 5.32
N ASN A 221 -33.84 -0.37 4.94
CA ASN A 221 -33.67 -1.76 4.52
C ASN A 221 -32.93 -1.84 3.19
N LEU A 222 -31.95 -2.73 3.09
CA LEU A 222 -31.15 -2.99 1.90
C LEU A 222 -32.02 -3.27 0.67
N THR A 223 -33.10 -4.04 0.81
CA THR A 223 -34.00 -4.36 -0.32
C THR A 223 -34.81 -3.17 -0.82
N THR A 224 -34.89 -2.09 -0.05
CA THR A 224 -35.49 -0.82 -0.49
C THR A 224 -34.54 -0.05 -1.40
N GLY A 225 -33.24 -0.03 -1.09
CA GLY A 225 -32.22 0.58 -1.95
C GLY A 225 -31.86 -0.28 -3.16
N PHE A 226 -31.93 -1.60 -3.01
CA PHE A 226 -31.56 -2.58 -4.02
C PHE A 226 -32.67 -3.62 -4.18
N PRO A 227 -33.78 -3.26 -4.88
CA PRO A 227 -34.90 -4.16 -5.08
C PRO A 227 -34.49 -5.36 -5.94
N ILE A 228 -34.75 -6.57 -5.44
CA ILE A 228 -34.38 -7.81 -6.10
C ILE A 228 -35.45 -8.14 -7.15
N PRO A 229 -35.12 -8.25 -8.45
CA PRO A 229 -36.05 -8.72 -9.46
C PRO A 229 -36.50 -10.15 -9.16
N ALA A 230 -37.76 -10.49 -9.47
CA ALA A 230 -38.30 -11.83 -9.32
C ALA A 230 -37.37 -12.98 -9.79
N PRO A 231 -36.72 -12.93 -10.98
CA PRO A 231 -35.83 -14.01 -11.42
C PRO A 231 -34.55 -14.18 -10.57
N ASP A 232 -34.16 -13.16 -9.81
CA ASP A 232 -32.94 -13.18 -9.01
C ASP A 232 -33.17 -13.68 -7.57
N ILE A 233 -34.43 -13.82 -7.13
CA ILE A 233 -34.78 -14.28 -5.78
C ILE A 233 -34.21 -15.67 -5.52
N ASP A 234 -34.36 -16.60 -6.47
CA ASP A 234 -33.85 -17.96 -6.36
C ASP A 234 -32.30 -17.99 -6.34
N ILE A 235 -31.66 -17.05 -7.04
CA ILE A 235 -30.19 -16.90 -7.03
C ILE A 235 -29.72 -16.49 -5.64
N VAL A 236 -30.36 -15.50 -5.02
CA VAL A 236 -30.05 -15.05 -3.65
C VAL A 236 -30.30 -16.17 -2.64
N ALA A 237 -31.42 -16.89 -2.76
CA ALA A 237 -31.73 -18.02 -1.89
C ALA A 237 -30.70 -19.15 -2.01
N SER A 238 -30.28 -19.50 -3.23
CA SER A 238 -29.22 -20.49 -3.48
C SER A 238 -27.88 -20.05 -2.89
N ASN A 239 -27.51 -18.78 -3.07
CA ASN A 239 -26.29 -18.22 -2.49
C ASN A 239 -26.34 -18.21 -0.95
N ALA A 240 -27.50 -18.02 -0.33
CA ALA A 240 -27.64 -18.10 1.12
C ALA A 240 -27.34 -19.51 1.65
N VAL A 241 -27.75 -20.56 0.94
CA VAL A 241 -27.40 -21.95 1.29
C VAL A 241 -25.89 -22.18 1.19
N LYS A 242 -25.25 -21.66 0.12
CA LYS A 242 -23.79 -21.70 -0.06
C LYS A 242 -23.07 -21.00 1.10
N TRP A 243 -23.49 -19.80 1.48
CA TRP A 243 -22.90 -19.04 2.59
C TRP A 243 -23.10 -19.72 3.94
N MET A 244 -24.27 -20.32 4.18
CA MET A 244 -24.52 -21.07 5.40
C MET A 244 -23.51 -22.20 5.58
N ARG A 245 -23.22 -22.95 4.52
CA ARG A 245 -22.18 -24.00 4.53
C ARG A 245 -20.80 -23.42 4.84
N ILE A 246 -20.41 -22.33 4.17
CA ILE A 246 -19.08 -21.69 4.37
C ILE A 246 -18.93 -21.21 5.83
N LEU A 247 -19.97 -20.59 6.39
CA LEU A 247 -19.97 -20.13 7.78
C LEU A 247 -19.89 -21.30 8.76
N GLN A 248 -20.63 -22.38 8.52
CA GLN A 248 -20.55 -23.60 9.33
C GLN A 248 -19.15 -24.23 9.33
N GLU A 249 -18.49 -24.28 8.16
CA GLU A 249 -17.12 -24.75 8.06
C GLU A 249 -16.16 -23.90 8.91
N GLU A 250 -16.31 -22.57 8.88
CA GLU A 250 -15.47 -21.68 9.68
C GLU A 250 -15.75 -21.81 11.19
N VAL A 251 -17.01 -22.02 11.60
CA VAL A 251 -17.36 -22.37 12.99
C VAL A 251 -16.60 -23.63 13.43
N VAL A 252 -16.64 -24.69 12.62
CA VAL A 252 -15.95 -25.95 12.92
C VAL A 252 -14.43 -25.74 13.00
N ARG A 253 -13.83 -24.94 12.10
CA ARG A 253 -12.39 -24.60 12.15
C ARG A 253 -12.04 -23.90 13.47
N ARG A 254 -12.80 -22.88 13.88
CA ARG A 254 -12.56 -22.14 15.12
C ARG A 254 -12.78 -22.97 16.38
N GLN A 255 -13.76 -23.87 16.38
CA GLN A 255 -13.97 -24.83 17.47
C GLN A 255 -12.76 -25.76 17.62
N LYS A 256 -12.22 -26.28 16.50
CA LYS A 256 -11.00 -27.08 16.50
C LYS A 256 -9.79 -26.28 17.01
N ALA A 257 -9.60 -25.05 16.52
CA ALA A 257 -8.50 -24.17 16.91
C ALA A 257 -8.53 -23.77 18.38
N SER A 258 -9.72 -23.52 18.93
CA SER A 258 -9.90 -23.13 20.34
C SER A 258 -9.97 -24.32 21.30
N GLY A 259 -10.10 -25.55 20.80
CA GLY A 259 -10.41 -26.74 21.61
C GLY A 259 -11.78 -26.67 22.30
N SER A 260 -12.65 -25.72 21.90
CA SER A 260 -13.97 -25.53 22.51
C SER A 260 -15.02 -26.35 21.77
N SER A 261 -15.78 -27.16 22.51
CA SER A 261 -16.97 -27.84 22.02
C SER A 261 -18.24 -26.98 22.07
N ARG A 262 -18.18 -25.79 22.67
CA ARG A 262 -19.36 -24.91 22.78
C ARG A 262 -19.73 -24.35 21.40
N PRO A 263 -21.04 -24.27 21.07
CA PRO A 263 -21.47 -23.57 19.86
C PRO A 263 -21.00 -22.12 19.93
N LEU A 264 -20.30 -21.67 18.89
CA LEU A 264 -19.78 -20.29 18.82
C LEU A 264 -20.88 -19.27 18.50
N ARG A 265 -21.98 -19.72 17.87
CA ARG A 265 -23.12 -18.89 17.47
C ARG A 265 -24.41 -19.69 17.46
N GLU A 266 -25.51 -19.01 17.75
CA GLU A 266 -26.85 -19.57 17.62
C GLU A 266 -27.18 -19.88 16.14
N PRO A 267 -27.85 -21.01 15.83
CA PRO A 267 -28.15 -21.39 14.45
C PRO A 267 -28.95 -20.34 13.66
N GLY A 268 -29.86 -19.62 14.33
CA GLY A 268 -30.68 -18.58 13.71
C GLY A 268 -29.86 -17.39 13.22
N ALA A 269 -28.94 -16.89 14.05
CA ALA A 269 -28.06 -15.77 13.70
C ALA A 269 -27.13 -16.15 12.52
N LEU A 270 -26.61 -17.39 12.51
CA LEU A 270 -25.77 -17.87 11.40
C LEU A 270 -26.55 -17.92 10.06
N ALA A 271 -27.82 -18.30 10.11
CA ALA A 271 -28.68 -18.31 8.93
C ALA A 271 -29.00 -16.88 8.44
N ASN A 272 -29.15 -15.92 9.37
CA ASN A 272 -29.35 -14.51 9.04
C ASN A 272 -28.09 -13.91 8.39
N ASP A 273 -26.90 -14.18 8.94
CA ASP A 273 -25.63 -13.77 8.31
C ASP A 273 -25.49 -14.33 6.89
N ALA A 274 -25.82 -15.62 6.71
CA ALA A 274 -25.72 -16.28 5.41
C ALA A 274 -26.61 -15.62 4.36
N ARG A 275 -27.84 -15.27 4.74
CA ARG A 275 -28.79 -14.57 3.86
C ARG A 275 -28.34 -13.15 3.56
N THR A 276 -27.81 -12.44 4.56
CA THR A 276 -27.24 -11.09 4.35
C THR A 276 -26.05 -11.14 3.39
N LEU A 277 -25.10 -12.06 3.59
CA LEU A 277 -23.94 -12.21 2.71
C LEU A 277 -24.36 -12.53 1.27
N ALA A 278 -25.37 -13.38 1.09
CA ALA A 278 -25.91 -13.67 -0.25
C ALA A 278 -26.52 -12.44 -0.93
N LEU A 279 -27.24 -11.62 -0.17
CA LEU A 279 -27.83 -10.38 -0.65
C LEU A 279 -26.77 -9.32 -0.97
N VAL A 280 -25.74 -9.19 -0.11
CA VAL A 280 -24.59 -8.31 -0.34
C VAL A 280 -23.82 -8.75 -1.59
N GLU A 281 -23.52 -10.05 -1.74
CA GLU A 281 -22.84 -10.60 -2.92
C GLU A 281 -23.64 -10.30 -4.20
N TRP A 282 -24.96 -10.47 -4.16
CA TRP A 282 -25.83 -10.10 -5.28
C TRP A 282 -25.77 -8.60 -5.60
N ALA A 283 -25.90 -7.74 -4.58
CA ALA A 283 -25.88 -6.28 -4.77
C ALA A 283 -24.53 -5.79 -5.33
N VAL A 284 -23.41 -6.30 -4.79
CA VAL A 284 -22.06 -6.01 -5.26
C VAL A 284 -21.90 -6.38 -6.74
N ASN A 285 -22.42 -7.53 -7.15
CA ASN A 285 -22.37 -7.98 -8.54
C ASN A 285 -23.20 -7.08 -9.48
N LYS A 286 -24.32 -6.52 -9.00
CA LYS A 286 -25.14 -5.59 -9.80
C LYS A 286 -24.50 -4.21 -9.92
N THR A 287 -23.78 -3.76 -8.90
CA THR A 287 -23.07 -2.47 -8.92
C THR A 287 -21.67 -2.56 -9.52
N HIS A 288 -21.19 -3.75 -9.87
CA HIS A 288 -19.84 -3.92 -10.40
C HIS A 288 -19.65 -3.16 -11.72
N GLY A 289 -18.62 -2.30 -11.76
CA GLY A 289 -18.35 -1.44 -12.91
C GLY A 289 -19.28 -0.22 -13.04
N THR A 290 -20.08 0.10 -12.01
CA THR A 290 -20.89 1.33 -11.95
C THR A 290 -20.20 2.42 -11.12
N GLN A 291 -20.81 3.60 -11.03
CA GLN A 291 -20.39 4.67 -10.10
C GLN A 291 -20.83 4.41 -8.66
N ASP A 292 -21.56 3.32 -8.41
CA ASP A 292 -21.97 2.89 -7.08
C ASP A 292 -21.14 1.67 -6.64
N ARG A 293 -20.85 1.59 -5.34
CA ARG A 293 -20.22 0.43 -4.70
C ARG A 293 -21.03 0.05 -3.48
N VAL A 294 -21.06 -1.25 -3.18
CA VAL A 294 -21.66 -1.79 -1.95
C VAL A 294 -20.55 -2.27 -1.02
N VAL A 295 -20.64 -1.86 0.25
CA VAL A 295 -19.69 -2.21 1.30
C VAL A 295 -20.45 -2.73 2.52
N PHE A 296 -20.08 -3.90 3.04
CA PHE A 296 -20.67 -4.49 4.23
C PHE A 296 -19.71 -4.39 5.44
N VAL A 297 -20.12 -3.67 6.48
CA VAL A 297 -19.31 -3.41 7.68
C VAL A 297 -19.79 -4.32 8.81
N THR A 298 -18.88 -5.10 9.38
CA THR A 298 -19.16 -6.04 10.48
C THR A 298 -18.08 -6.01 11.56
N ALA A 299 -18.48 -6.13 12.82
CA ALA A 299 -17.61 -6.38 13.97
C ALA A 299 -17.40 -7.88 14.21
N ASP A 300 -18.12 -8.75 13.48
CA ASP A 300 -18.03 -10.18 13.63
C ASP A 300 -16.88 -10.76 12.79
N THR A 301 -15.83 -11.13 13.52
CA THR A 301 -14.69 -11.84 12.98
C THR A 301 -15.05 -13.17 12.32
N LEU A 302 -16.10 -13.89 12.73
CA LEU A 302 -16.46 -15.19 12.13
C LEU A 302 -16.94 -14.97 10.70
N VAL A 303 -17.93 -14.10 10.50
CA VAL A 303 -18.42 -13.68 9.19
C VAL A 303 -17.28 -13.14 8.32
N PHE A 304 -16.45 -12.27 8.89
CA PHE A 304 -15.33 -11.68 8.15
C PHE A 304 -14.30 -12.72 7.69
N ASP A 305 -13.85 -13.61 8.57
CA ASP A 305 -12.84 -14.63 8.22
C ASP A 305 -13.38 -15.68 7.26
N ALA A 306 -14.65 -16.05 7.39
CA ALA A 306 -15.33 -16.94 6.46
C ALA A 306 -15.36 -16.34 5.04
N TYR A 307 -15.77 -15.07 4.91
CA TYR A 307 -15.76 -14.35 3.65
C TYR A 307 -14.34 -14.20 3.11
N ARG A 308 -13.39 -13.82 3.96
CA ARG A 308 -11.98 -13.63 3.59
C ARG A 308 -11.36 -14.91 3.05
N ARG A 309 -11.63 -16.06 3.67
CA ARG A 309 -11.14 -17.36 3.23
C ARG A 309 -11.80 -17.82 1.93
N TRP A 310 -13.10 -17.60 1.81
CA TRP A 310 -13.81 -17.83 0.54
C TRP A 310 -13.25 -16.97 -0.59
N HIS A 311 -12.95 -15.70 -0.31
CA HIS A 311 -12.39 -14.78 -1.29
C HIS A 311 -10.97 -15.21 -1.68
N SER A 312 -10.09 -15.48 -0.72
CA SER A 312 -8.68 -15.82 -0.99
C SER A 312 -8.47 -17.14 -1.72
N THR A 313 -9.41 -18.08 -1.63
CA THR A 313 -9.32 -19.42 -2.23
C THR A 313 -9.93 -19.54 -3.64
N ARG A 314 -10.44 -18.45 -4.24
CA ARG A 314 -10.97 -18.50 -5.62
C ARG A 314 -9.87 -18.76 -6.63
N GLU A 315 -10.19 -19.57 -7.64
CA GLU A 315 -9.28 -19.87 -8.75
C GLU A 315 -9.09 -18.64 -9.66
N PRO A 316 -7.86 -18.34 -10.13
CA PRO A 316 -7.57 -17.22 -11.02
C PRO A 316 -8.39 -17.17 -12.32
N SER A 317 -8.91 -18.32 -12.76
CA SER A 317 -9.74 -18.47 -13.96
C SER A 317 -11.23 -18.21 -13.71
N SER A 318 -11.69 -18.10 -12.46
CA SER A 318 -13.11 -17.98 -12.13
C SER A 318 -13.62 -16.55 -12.29
N ALA A 319 -14.88 -16.38 -12.71
CA ALA A 319 -15.52 -15.05 -12.77
C ALA A 319 -15.56 -14.37 -11.38
N ASP A 320 -15.66 -15.17 -10.33
CA ASP A 320 -15.64 -14.72 -8.93
C ASP A 320 -14.26 -14.23 -8.48
N TYR A 321 -13.18 -14.53 -9.22
CA TYR A 321 -11.84 -14.07 -8.89
C TYR A 321 -11.74 -12.54 -8.93
N LEU A 322 -12.40 -11.92 -9.90
CA LEU A 322 -12.35 -10.46 -10.10
C LEU A 322 -13.35 -9.69 -9.22
N GLN A 323 -14.14 -10.37 -8.39
CA GLN A 323 -15.10 -9.69 -7.51
C GLN A 323 -14.37 -8.85 -6.46
N PRO A 324 -14.75 -7.57 -6.28
CA PRO A 324 -14.15 -6.71 -5.27
C PRO A 324 -14.44 -7.25 -3.86
N PHE A 325 -13.49 -7.08 -2.96
CA PHE A 325 -13.69 -7.46 -1.56
C PHE A 325 -14.68 -6.49 -0.91
N ALA A 326 -15.90 -6.94 -0.61
CA ALA A 326 -16.99 -6.08 -0.15
C ALA A 326 -17.03 -5.87 1.37
N LEU A 327 -16.44 -6.78 2.15
CA LEU A 327 -16.51 -6.71 3.61
C LEU A 327 -15.47 -5.76 4.20
N ARG A 328 -15.82 -5.14 5.32
CA ARG A 328 -14.98 -4.24 6.11
C ARG A 328 -15.10 -4.59 7.58
N ARG A 329 -13.98 -4.50 8.30
CA ARG A 329 -13.96 -4.61 9.77
C ARG A 329 -14.00 -3.23 10.39
N LEU A 330 -14.44 -3.16 11.65
CA LEU A 330 -14.35 -1.95 12.46
C LEU A 330 -12.93 -1.35 12.48
N LEU A 331 -11.90 -2.20 12.49
CA LEU A 331 -10.51 -1.77 12.56
C LEU A 331 -10.12 -0.79 11.46
N GLN A 332 -10.71 -0.93 10.27
CA GLN A 332 -10.46 -0.04 9.14
C GLN A 332 -10.84 1.41 9.43
N TYR A 333 -11.85 1.61 10.27
CA TYR A 333 -12.37 2.91 10.68
C TYR A 333 -11.78 3.36 12.02
N ALA A 334 -10.67 2.76 12.45
CA ALA A 334 -9.95 3.18 13.65
C ALA A 334 -9.39 4.61 13.48
N PRO A 335 -9.34 5.43 14.55
CA PRO A 335 -8.84 6.80 14.47
C PRO A 335 -7.45 6.91 13.84
N ILE A 336 -6.56 5.99 14.18
CA ILE A 336 -5.18 5.95 13.66
C ILE A 336 -5.10 5.82 12.14
N PHE A 337 -6.12 5.29 11.47
CA PHE A 337 -6.16 5.16 10.01
C PHE A 337 -7.03 6.21 9.33
N ASN A 338 -7.72 7.06 10.10
CA ASN A 338 -8.69 8.03 9.59
C ASN A 338 -8.51 9.40 10.25
N MET A 339 -7.27 9.76 10.61
CA MET A 339 -6.95 11.02 11.31
C MET A 339 -7.42 12.27 10.55
N ASN A 340 -7.45 12.19 9.21
CA ASN A 340 -7.89 13.27 8.33
C ASN A 340 -9.40 13.24 8.03
N ASP A 341 -9.98 12.04 7.84
CA ASP A 341 -11.32 11.90 7.28
C ASP A 341 -12.42 11.89 8.34
N ALA A 342 -12.09 11.56 9.60
CA ALA A 342 -13.07 11.49 10.70
C ALA A 342 -13.38 12.85 11.37
N GLY A 343 -13.12 13.96 10.67
CA GLY A 343 -13.32 15.31 11.20
C GLY A 343 -12.45 15.58 12.43
N GLY A 344 -11.21 15.08 12.45
CA GLY A 344 -10.28 15.35 13.53
C GLY A 344 -9.73 16.78 13.50
N ASP A 345 -9.10 17.18 14.61
CA ASP A 345 -8.38 18.45 14.73
C ASP A 345 -7.20 18.55 13.74
N ILE A 346 -6.73 17.42 13.22
CA ILE A 346 -5.68 17.35 12.21
C ILE A 346 -6.29 17.54 10.82
N SER A 347 -6.36 18.78 10.35
CA SER A 347 -6.74 19.13 8.97
C SER A 347 -5.55 19.01 8.00
N ASP A 348 -5.80 18.61 6.74
CA ASP A 348 -4.80 18.50 5.65
C ASP A 348 -3.70 17.44 5.83
N ALA A 349 -4.06 16.30 6.44
CA ALA A 349 -3.14 15.22 6.74
C ALA A 349 -3.24 14.01 5.79
N LYS A 350 -3.56 14.22 4.50
CA LYS A 350 -3.51 13.13 3.50
C LYS A 350 -2.15 12.42 3.52
N GLU A 351 -1.09 13.16 3.82
CA GLU A 351 0.26 12.63 4.01
C GLU A 351 0.38 11.70 5.23
N LEU A 352 -0.32 11.95 6.34
CA LEU A 352 -0.23 11.10 7.54
C LEU A 352 -0.76 9.68 7.31
N PHE A 353 -1.83 9.55 6.53
CA PHE A 353 -2.36 8.23 6.21
C PHE A 353 -1.41 7.45 5.30
N ALA A 354 -0.84 8.12 4.29
CA ALA A 354 0.24 7.55 3.49
C ALA A 354 1.41 7.14 4.40
N LEU A 355 1.92 8.02 5.24
CA LEU A 355 3.03 7.76 6.18
C LEU A 355 2.72 6.62 7.18
N THR A 356 1.47 6.47 7.59
CA THR A 356 1.02 5.35 8.42
C THR A 356 1.13 4.03 7.66
N GLN A 357 0.63 3.96 6.43
CA GLN A 357 0.82 2.79 5.57
C GLN A 357 2.30 2.51 5.33
N GLU A 358 3.06 3.57 5.03
CA GLU A 358 4.49 3.53 4.80
C GLU A 358 5.22 2.88 5.97
N ALA A 359 4.93 3.32 7.19
CA ALA A 359 5.50 2.80 8.42
C ALA A 359 5.15 1.33 8.65
N VAL A 360 3.90 0.92 8.40
CA VAL A 360 3.48 -0.49 8.52
C VAL A 360 4.21 -1.37 7.51
N GLU A 361 4.27 -0.96 6.24
CA GLU A 361 4.96 -1.70 5.18
C GLU A 361 6.47 -1.81 5.42
N ALA A 362 7.10 -0.77 5.98
CA ALA A 362 8.49 -0.83 6.41
C ALA A 362 8.71 -1.89 7.49
N THR A 363 7.77 -2.04 8.43
CA THR A 363 7.82 -3.10 9.45
C THR A 363 7.61 -4.50 8.85
N LEU A 364 6.87 -4.63 7.73
CA LEU A 364 6.55 -5.90 7.09
C LEU A 364 7.52 -6.37 6.00
N LEU A 365 8.54 -5.57 5.66
CA LEU A 365 9.46 -5.84 4.56
C LEU A 365 9.93 -7.31 4.46
N PRO A 366 10.43 -7.97 5.51
CA PRO A 366 10.98 -9.32 5.40
C PRO A 366 9.95 -10.39 5.04
N PHE A 367 8.73 -10.21 5.55
CA PHE A 367 7.63 -11.08 5.26
C PHE A 367 7.27 -10.99 3.78
N ASN A 368 7.27 -9.76 3.26
CA ASN A 368 7.11 -9.47 1.85
C ASN A 368 8.25 -10.08 1.00
N LEU A 369 9.51 -10.06 1.49
CA LEU A 369 10.67 -10.67 0.80
C LEU A 369 10.61 -12.21 0.81
N ALA A 370 10.16 -12.81 1.91
CA ALA A 370 10.08 -14.26 2.13
C ALA A 370 9.02 -14.93 1.25
N THR A 371 7.85 -14.31 1.13
CA THR A 371 6.69 -14.86 0.40
C THR A 371 6.91 -14.99 -1.10
N MET A 372 7.94 -14.34 -1.67
CA MET A 372 8.22 -14.36 -3.12
C MET A 372 9.33 -15.33 -3.55
N ARG A 373 10.08 -15.93 -2.61
CA ARG A 373 11.20 -16.82 -2.97
C ARG A 373 10.73 -18.20 -3.46
N HIS A 374 9.48 -18.58 -3.18
CA HIS A 374 8.94 -19.91 -3.45
C HIS A 374 8.22 -20.07 -4.80
N GLU A 375 8.04 -19.01 -5.60
CA GLU A 375 7.36 -19.11 -6.91
C GLU A 375 8.05 -18.26 -8.00
N ARG A 376 8.73 -18.91 -8.95
CA ARG A 376 8.79 -18.42 -10.35
C ARG A 376 7.56 -19.05 -11.04
N PRO A 377 6.62 -18.37 -11.75
CA PRO A 377 6.89 -17.39 -12.85
C PRO A 377 5.77 -16.36 -13.30
N THR A 378 6.18 -15.32 -14.05
CA THR A 378 5.62 -14.63 -15.26
C THR A 378 4.13 -14.26 -15.56
N THR A 379 3.18 -14.06 -14.63
CA THR A 379 1.85 -13.48 -15.04
C THR A 379 1.18 -12.53 -14.03
N GLY A 380 0.23 -11.69 -14.50
CA GLY A 380 -0.58 -10.77 -13.68
C GLY A 380 -1.41 -11.41 -12.56
N ALA A 381 -1.56 -12.74 -12.55
CA ALA A 381 -2.09 -13.51 -11.43
C ALA A 381 -1.24 -13.36 -10.15
N GLN A 382 0.01 -12.89 -10.23
CA GLN A 382 0.93 -12.80 -9.10
C GLN A 382 0.62 -11.65 -8.12
N ALA A 383 0.21 -10.47 -8.61
CA ALA A 383 -0.15 -9.36 -7.70
C ALA A 383 -1.38 -9.74 -6.86
N GLU A 384 -2.36 -10.37 -7.50
CA GLU A 384 -3.55 -10.86 -6.84
C GLU A 384 -3.28 -12.09 -5.95
N ALA A 385 -2.36 -12.99 -6.35
CA ALA A 385 -1.88 -14.08 -5.50
C ALA A 385 -1.10 -13.59 -4.26
N VAL A 386 -0.32 -12.51 -4.34
CA VAL A 386 0.35 -11.90 -3.18
C VAL A 386 -0.65 -11.20 -2.28
N THR A 387 -1.62 -10.47 -2.85
CA THR A 387 -2.71 -9.84 -2.10
C THR A 387 -3.53 -10.90 -1.36
N ARG A 388 -3.97 -11.96 -2.06
CA ARG A 388 -4.67 -13.11 -1.47
C ARG A 388 -3.78 -13.94 -0.55
N GLY A 389 -2.47 -13.97 -0.80
CA GLY A 389 -1.47 -14.57 0.07
C GLY A 389 -1.42 -13.87 1.42
N ARG A 390 -1.36 -12.53 1.44
CA ARG A 390 -1.49 -11.74 2.67
C ARG A 390 -2.83 -11.98 3.39
N GLU A 391 -3.94 -12.12 2.66
CA GLU A 391 -5.23 -12.52 3.26
C GLU A 391 -5.15 -13.91 3.91
N TYR A 392 -4.52 -14.87 3.23
CA TYR A 392 -4.28 -16.21 3.74
C TYR A 392 -3.41 -16.19 5.01
N PHE A 393 -2.35 -15.38 5.03
CA PHE A 393 -1.49 -15.26 6.20
C PHE A 393 -2.17 -14.53 7.36
N ALA A 394 -3.01 -13.54 7.10
CA ALA A 394 -3.81 -12.91 8.13
C ALA A 394 -4.78 -13.91 8.80
N LEU A 395 -5.28 -14.91 8.06
CA LEU A 395 -6.10 -16.01 8.62
C LEU A 395 -5.31 -16.93 9.55
N LYS A 396 -3.98 -17.01 9.44
CA LYS A 396 -3.16 -17.89 10.30
C LYS A 396 -3.20 -17.52 11.77
N LEU A 397 -3.46 -16.25 12.09
CA LEU A 397 -3.71 -15.83 13.47
C LEU A 397 -4.97 -16.48 14.06
N ALA A 398 -5.98 -16.74 13.23
CA ALA A 398 -7.25 -17.34 13.64
C ALA A 398 -7.20 -18.88 13.70
N ASP A 399 -6.31 -19.52 12.95
CA ASP A 399 -6.22 -20.99 12.82
C ASP A 399 -5.67 -21.70 14.08
N GLY A 400 -5.14 -20.96 15.07
CA GLY A 400 -4.76 -21.48 16.39
C GLY A 400 -3.52 -22.40 16.45
N GLY A 401 -2.93 -22.76 15.31
CA GLY A 401 -1.68 -23.53 15.25
C GLY A 401 -0.44 -22.77 15.74
N GLN A 402 0.66 -23.50 15.97
CA GLN A 402 1.98 -22.89 16.17
C GLN A 402 2.47 -22.33 14.83
N LEU A 403 2.77 -21.03 14.79
CA LEU A 403 3.24 -20.37 13.58
C LEU A 403 4.66 -20.84 13.22
N THR A 404 5.46 -21.21 14.20
CA THR A 404 6.82 -21.73 13.97
C THR A 404 6.85 -22.98 13.09
N ASP A 405 5.79 -23.79 13.12
CA ASP A 405 5.70 -25.06 12.38
C ASP A 405 5.06 -24.91 10.99
N ASP A 406 4.38 -23.79 10.74
CA ASP A 406 3.67 -23.54 9.50
C ASP A 406 4.66 -23.41 8.33
N GLU A 407 4.51 -24.31 7.36
CA GLU A 407 5.38 -24.42 6.20
C GLU A 407 5.45 -23.13 5.37
N SER A 408 4.33 -22.40 5.27
CA SER A 408 4.24 -21.19 4.47
C SER A 408 5.03 -20.00 5.05
N ILE A 409 5.32 -20.04 6.35
CA ILE A 409 6.15 -19.03 7.04
C ILE A 409 7.49 -19.59 7.55
N ARG A 410 7.77 -20.88 7.33
CA ARG A 410 8.99 -21.55 7.81
C ARG A 410 10.26 -20.85 7.34
N TYR A 411 10.32 -20.42 6.09
CA TYR A 411 11.47 -19.67 5.56
C TYR A 411 11.70 -18.38 6.38
N PHE A 412 10.65 -17.60 6.59
CA PHE A 412 10.74 -16.36 7.37
C PHE A 412 11.10 -16.64 8.84
N SER A 413 10.39 -17.58 9.46
CA SER A 413 10.67 -18.08 10.81
C SER A 413 12.14 -18.50 10.96
N SER A 414 12.73 -19.19 9.99
CA SER A 414 14.15 -19.62 10.05
C SER A 414 15.15 -18.46 10.15
N LYS A 415 14.77 -17.25 9.73
CA LYS A 415 15.60 -16.04 9.78
C LYS A 415 15.50 -15.28 11.11
N LEU A 416 14.51 -15.60 11.94
CA LEU A 416 14.35 -15.04 13.28
C LEU A 416 15.11 -15.89 14.30
N ASP A 417 16.43 -16.00 14.12
CA ASP A 417 17.29 -16.73 15.06
C ASP A 417 17.48 -15.96 16.38
N ALA A 418 18.12 -16.61 17.37
CA ALA A 418 18.35 -15.99 18.68
C ALA A 418 19.15 -14.70 18.61
N ALA A 419 20.15 -14.64 17.72
CA ALA A 419 21.00 -13.47 17.57
C ALA A 419 20.22 -12.30 16.95
N TRP A 420 19.35 -12.58 15.98
CA TRP A 420 18.45 -11.60 15.40
C TRP A 420 17.47 -11.09 16.45
N LEU A 421 16.78 -11.97 17.19
CA LEU A 421 15.83 -11.59 18.23
C LEU A 421 16.48 -10.72 19.32
N GLU A 422 17.70 -11.06 19.72
CA GLU A 422 18.46 -10.29 20.71
C GLU A 422 18.80 -8.88 20.21
N ARG A 423 19.35 -8.76 19.00
CA ARG A 423 19.68 -7.45 18.38
C ARG A 423 18.44 -6.60 18.10
N SER A 424 17.35 -7.24 17.72
CA SER A 424 16.15 -6.60 17.20
C SER A 424 15.14 -6.18 18.25
N ARG A 425 15.22 -6.77 19.44
CA ARG A 425 14.25 -6.56 20.52
C ARG A 425 14.05 -5.09 20.88
N PHE A 426 15.14 -4.33 20.95
CA PHE A 426 15.06 -2.90 21.27
C PHE A 426 14.22 -2.15 20.23
N HIS A 427 14.54 -2.32 18.94
CA HIS A 427 13.80 -1.68 17.85
C HIS A 427 12.34 -2.15 17.77
N LEU A 428 12.06 -3.43 17.97
CA LEU A 428 10.68 -3.95 18.00
C LEU A 428 9.84 -3.31 19.12
N ASN A 429 10.42 -3.18 20.32
CA ASN A 429 9.75 -2.52 21.43
C ASN A 429 9.53 -1.02 21.15
N GLU A 430 10.53 -0.34 20.59
CA GLU A 430 10.42 1.08 20.22
C GLU A 430 9.35 1.32 19.14
N ILE A 431 9.34 0.52 18.08
CA ILE A 431 8.31 0.54 17.04
C ILE A 431 6.93 0.37 17.67
N THR A 432 6.75 -0.65 18.51
CA THR A 432 5.47 -0.92 19.20
C THR A 432 5.04 0.24 20.08
N ASN A 433 5.96 0.79 20.89
CA ASN A 433 5.69 1.91 21.79
C ASN A 433 5.29 3.18 21.03
N ARG A 434 5.88 3.43 19.86
CA ARG A 434 5.55 4.60 19.03
C ARG A 434 4.25 4.42 18.28
N TRP A 435 3.94 3.21 17.82
CA TRP A 435 2.61 2.89 17.29
C TRP A 435 1.50 3.13 18.32
N GLN A 436 1.74 2.73 19.57
CA GLN A 436 0.83 2.99 20.68
C GLN A 436 0.68 4.49 20.97
N GLN A 437 1.77 5.26 20.92
CA GLN A 437 1.70 6.73 21.05
C GLN A 437 0.89 7.35 19.91
N THR A 438 1.09 6.88 18.68
CA THR A 438 0.34 7.34 17.50
C THR A 438 -1.15 7.08 17.65
N GLU A 439 -1.55 5.89 18.13
CA GLU A 439 -2.96 5.57 18.37
C GLU A 439 -3.58 6.47 19.46
N ARG A 440 -2.84 6.78 20.53
CA ARG A 440 -3.31 7.69 21.58
C ARG A 440 -3.42 9.13 21.09
N ALA A 441 -2.47 9.59 20.29
CA ALA A 441 -2.51 10.90 19.66
C ALA A 441 -3.73 11.04 18.74
N ALA A 442 -3.97 10.02 17.90
CA ALA A 442 -5.14 9.95 17.02
C ALA A 442 -6.48 9.97 17.79
N ILE A 443 -6.57 9.36 18.97
CA ILE A 443 -7.78 9.47 19.80
C ILE A 443 -7.93 10.90 20.35
N GLY A 444 -6.83 11.53 20.76
CA GLY A 444 -6.85 12.87 21.34
C GLY A 444 -7.17 13.97 20.32
N SER A 445 -6.99 13.71 19.03
CA SER A 445 -7.34 14.62 17.94
C SER A 445 -8.80 14.52 17.48
N MET A 446 -9.62 13.66 18.08
CA MET A 446 -10.99 13.35 17.60
C MET A 446 -12.08 14.08 18.39
N TYR A 447 -11.87 15.36 18.70
CA TYR A 447 -12.83 16.13 19.49
C TYR A 447 -14.21 16.19 18.80
N ASP A 448 -14.27 16.49 17.51
CA ASP A 448 -15.56 16.66 16.81
C ASP A 448 -16.33 15.34 16.68
N SER A 449 -15.63 14.22 16.53
CA SER A 449 -16.24 12.88 16.63
C SER A 449 -16.84 12.61 18.01
N LEU A 450 -16.23 13.15 19.08
CA LEU A 450 -16.72 12.98 20.45
C LEU A 450 -17.86 13.94 20.82
N ALA A 451 -17.87 15.14 20.25
CA ALA A 451 -18.78 16.22 20.60
C ALA A 451 -20.28 15.83 20.56
N PRO A 452 -20.78 15.03 19.59
CA PRO A 452 -22.15 14.54 19.60
C PRO A 452 -22.54 13.74 20.85
N ARG A 453 -21.62 12.97 21.45
CA ARG A 453 -21.86 12.22 22.69
C ARG A 453 -21.97 13.13 23.91
N LEU A 454 -21.30 14.28 23.91
CA LEU A 454 -21.28 15.21 25.04
C LEU A 454 -22.54 16.10 25.12
N LYS A 455 -23.26 16.29 24.01
CA LYS A 455 -24.38 17.25 23.89
C LYS A 455 -25.66 16.85 24.64
N ASN A 456 -25.91 15.57 24.93
CA ASN A 456 -27.23 15.08 25.37
C ASN A 456 -27.42 14.93 26.89
N GLY A 457 -26.39 15.18 27.71
CA GLY A 457 -26.50 15.08 29.18
C GLY A 457 -25.37 15.75 29.96
N ARG A 458 -24.39 16.34 29.26
CA ARG A 458 -23.18 16.95 29.83
C ARG A 458 -22.92 18.33 29.24
N ALA A 459 -24.00 19.10 29.04
CA ALA A 459 -23.98 20.42 28.41
C ALA A 459 -23.03 21.41 29.10
N ASP A 460 -22.72 21.20 30.38
CA ASP A 460 -21.79 22.00 31.19
C ASP A 460 -20.33 21.84 30.75
N VAL A 461 -20.03 20.77 30.01
CA VAL A 461 -18.67 20.32 29.66
C VAL A 461 -18.34 20.64 28.19
N ALA A 462 -19.35 20.75 27.33
CA ALA A 462 -19.19 21.06 25.90
C ALA A 462 -18.63 22.47 25.59
N PRO A 463 -18.99 23.56 26.32
CA PRO A 463 -18.46 24.90 26.08
C PRO A 463 -16.96 25.01 26.38
N ILE A 464 -16.45 24.19 27.29
CA ILE A 464 -15.03 24.17 27.67
C ILE A 464 -14.20 23.70 26.46
N GLY A 465 -14.59 22.61 25.80
CA GLY A 465 -13.86 22.10 24.63
C GLY A 465 -13.99 22.96 23.35
N ALA A 466 -15.16 23.60 23.15
CA ALA A 466 -15.43 24.39 21.95
C ALA A 466 -14.75 25.77 21.92
N ALA A 467 -14.27 26.27 23.07
CA ALA A 467 -13.57 27.56 23.18
C ALA A 467 -12.09 27.49 22.79
N PHE A 468 -11.51 26.28 22.67
CA PHE A 468 -10.10 26.09 22.31
C PHE A 468 -9.97 25.98 20.78
N GLY A 469 -9.26 26.92 20.17
CA GLY A 469 -9.11 27.03 18.72
C GLY A 469 -8.55 25.75 18.09
N ALA A 470 -9.26 25.21 17.09
CA ALA A 470 -8.84 24.04 16.33
C ALA A 470 -7.60 24.32 15.46
N ASP A 471 -7.46 25.58 15.01
CA ASP A 471 -6.48 26.00 14.01
C ASP A 471 -5.02 25.77 14.43
N ASP A 472 -4.69 25.92 15.72
CA ASP A 472 -3.32 25.73 16.23
C ASP A 472 -3.00 24.27 16.58
N LEU A 473 -4.02 23.48 16.95
CA LEU A 473 -3.83 22.10 17.43
C LEU A 473 -3.48 21.15 16.28
N GLY A 474 -4.13 21.32 15.12
CA GLY A 474 -3.98 20.45 13.96
C GLY A 474 -2.54 20.32 13.46
N PRO A 475 -1.85 21.43 13.12
CA PRO A 475 -0.46 21.40 12.65
C PRO A 475 0.50 20.79 13.67
N VAL A 476 0.38 21.16 14.96
CA VAL A 476 1.27 20.68 16.01
C VAL A 476 1.10 19.17 16.25
N LEU A 477 -0.14 18.67 16.23
CA LEU A 477 -0.41 17.23 16.29
C LEU A 477 0.08 16.50 15.04
N ALA A 478 -0.09 17.08 13.85
CA ALA A 478 0.41 16.52 12.61
C ALA A 478 1.92 16.33 12.66
N ASP A 479 2.67 17.35 13.09
CA ASP A 479 4.12 17.31 13.24
C ASP A 479 4.56 16.30 14.29
N TYR A 480 3.86 16.22 15.42
CA TYR A 480 4.13 15.21 16.45
C TYR A 480 3.93 13.79 15.93
N VAL A 481 2.82 13.51 15.24
CA VAL A 481 2.52 12.21 14.64
C VAL A 481 3.51 11.88 13.53
N ASN A 482 3.83 12.84 12.66
CA ASN A 482 4.88 12.72 11.65
C ASN A 482 6.21 12.27 12.26
N GLY A 483 6.66 12.95 13.31
CA GLY A 483 7.90 12.59 14.00
C GLY A 483 7.85 11.21 14.66
N LEU A 484 6.67 10.72 15.08
CA LEU A 484 6.52 9.33 15.55
C LEU A 484 6.63 8.33 14.40
N LEU A 485 5.94 8.58 13.28
CA LEU A 485 5.94 7.73 12.09
C LEU A 485 7.34 7.63 11.47
N ASP A 486 8.07 8.74 11.35
CA ASP A 486 9.46 8.77 10.89
C ASP A 486 10.37 7.89 11.76
N ARG A 487 10.22 7.99 13.09
CA ARG A 487 11.00 7.17 14.03
C ARG A 487 10.63 5.69 13.93
N ILE A 488 9.37 5.35 13.66
CA ILE A 488 8.94 3.97 13.38
C ILE A 488 9.60 3.45 12.11
N VAL A 489 9.59 4.24 11.03
CA VAL A 489 10.24 3.89 9.77
C VAL A 489 11.75 3.73 9.98
N GLY A 490 12.40 4.67 10.66
CA GLY A 490 13.83 4.63 10.96
C GLY A 490 14.26 3.41 11.77
N ASP A 491 13.49 3.02 12.79
CA ASP A 491 13.77 1.79 13.54
C ASP A 491 13.44 0.53 12.74
N SER A 492 12.42 0.56 11.87
CA SER A 492 12.13 -0.55 10.95
C SER A 492 13.26 -0.75 9.94
N ILE A 493 13.82 0.34 9.40
CA ILE A 493 14.98 0.34 8.50
C ILE A 493 16.19 -0.32 9.20
N LYS A 494 16.50 0.07 10.44
CA LYS A 494 17.60 -0.52 11.22
C LYS A 494 17.38 -2.00 11.52
N LEU A 495 16.14 -2.36 11.87
CA LEU A 495 15.72 -3.73 12.14
C LEU A 495 15.97 -4.66 10.95
N TRP A 496 15.81 -4.14 9.72
CA TRP A 496 15.87 -4.94 8.49
C TRP A 496 17.12 -4.76 7.64
N ALA A 497 17.99 -3.79 7.94
CA ALA A 497 19.28 -3.63 7.28
C ALA A 497 20.10 -4.95 7.24
N PRO A 498 20.16 -5.79 8.30
CA PRO A 498 20.87 -7.06 8.24
C PRO A 498 20.35 -8.03 7.16
N LEU A 499 19.06 -7.99 6.85
CA LEU A 499 18.48 -8.85 5.79
C LEU A 499 18.81 -8.33 4.40
N ALA A 500 18.89 -7.02 4.20
CA ALA A 500 19.38 -6.45 2.95
C ALA A 500 20.86 -6.82 2.73
N ALA A 501 21.68 -6.75 3.78
CA ALA A 501 23.06 -7.24 3.73
C ALA A 501 23.11 -8.73 3.37
N GLU A 502 22.30 -9.58 4.03
CA GLU A 502 22.24 -11.01 3.71
C GLU A 502 21.76 -11.28 2.27
N PHE A 503 20.80 -10.50 1.78
CA PHE A 503 20.35 -10.59 0.38
C PHE A 503 21.51 -10.29 -0.57
N ILE A 504 22.25 -9.20 -0.32
CA ILE A 504 23.39 -8.84 -1.13
C ILE A 504 24.45 -9.94 -1.10
N ASP A 505 24.81 -10.45 0.09
CA ASP A 505 25.81 -11.51 0.24
C ASP A 505 25.41 -12.79 -0.51
N ASN A 506 24.14 -13.21 -0.37
CA ASN A 506 23.62 -14.41 -1.02
C ASN A 506 23.53 -14.28 -2.55
N GLN A 507 23.17 -13.09 -3.05
CA GLN A 507 22.88 -12.88 -4.47
C GLN A 507 24.09 -12.42 -5.29
N THR A 508 25.13 -11.89 -4.64
CA THR A 508 26.39 -11.52 -5.30
C THR A 508 27.01 -12.73 -6.01
N GLY A 509 26.91 -13.92 -5.41
CA GLY A 509 27.36 -15.17 -6.04
C GLY A 509 26.61 -15.52 -7.34
N ALA A 510 25.31 -15.22 -7.41
CA ALA A 510 24.51 -15.47 -8.62
C ALA A 510 24.88 -14.51 -9.75
N VAL A 511 25.10 -13.24 -9.45
CA VAL A 511 25.62 -12.27 -10.43
C VAL A 511 26.99 -12.69 -10.93
N LEU A 512 27.87 -13.14 -10.03
CA LEU A 512 29.20 -13.64 -10.36
C LEU A 512 29.18 -14.85 -11.30
N ALA A 513 28.21 -15.74 -11.13
CA ALA A 513 28.04 -16.90 -12.00
C ALA A 513 27.51 -16.53 -13.41
N GLY A 514 27.41 -15.24 -13.75
CA GLY A 514 26.88 -14.77 -15.03
C GLY A 514 25.38 -14.98 -15.20
N LEU A 515 24.65 -15.27 -14.11
CA LEU A 515 23.19 -15.42 -14.14
C LEU A 515 22.47 -14.07 -14.24
N ALA A 516 23.19 -12.96 -14.05
CA ALA A 516 22.69 -11.63 -14.32
C ALA A 516 22.34 -11.51 -15.81
N LYS A 517 21.05 -11.29 -16.10
CA LYS A 517 20.64 -11.00 -17.47
C LYS A 517 21.18 -9.62 -17.82
N ALA A 518 21.90 -9.49 -18.95
CA ALA A 518 22.33 -8.19 -19.46
C ALA A 518 21.10 -7.27 -19.53
N ARG A 519 21.06 -6.29 -18.64
CA ARG A 519 19.94 -5.38 -18.44
C ARG A 519 20.43 -3.94 -18.63
N PRO A 520 19.53 -3.02 -18.98
CA PRO A 520 19.88 -1.64 -19.26
C PRO A 520 20.72 -1.04 -18.12
N PRO A 521 21.63 -0.12 -18.44
CA PRO A 521 22.53 0.47 -17.48
C PRO A 521 21.74 1.14 -16.35
N ILE A 522 21.89 0.63 -15.13
CA ILE A 522 21.40 1.31 -13.95
C ILE A 522 22.36 2.47 -13.69
N LEU A 523 21.88 3.70 -13.87
CA LEU A 523 22.67 4.93 -13.78
C LEU A 523 22.29 5.65 -12.49
N ILE A 524 23.00 5.42 -11.39
CA ILE A 524 22.71 6.05 -10.08
C ILE A 524 23.99 6.66 -9.52
N ARG A 525 23.94 7.95 -9.17
CA ARG A 525 25.13 8.68 -8.72
C ARG A 525 25.12 8.99 -7.23
N LEU A 526 25.66 8.09 -6.41
CA LEU A 526 25.84 8.36 -4.97
C LEU A 526 27.19 9.06 -4.74
N GLY A 527 27.23 10.37 -4.96
CA GLY A 527 28.40 11.18 -4.65
C GLY A 527 28.63 11.27 -3.13
N GLY A 528 29.87 11.11 -2.68
CA GLY A 528 30.29 11.42 -1.29
C GLY A 528 30.29 10.25 -0.30
N VAL A 529 29.92 9.03 -0.70
CA VAL A 529 30.06 7.85 0.16
C VAL A 529 31.47 7.28 0.02
N ALA A 530 32.29 7.43 1.06
CA ALA A 530 33.67 6.96 1.06
C ALA A 530 33.77 5.47 0.70
N GLY A 531 34.48 5.18 -0.40
CA GLY A 531 34.72 3.81 -0.88
C GLY A 531 33.77 3.32 -1.97
N LEU A 532 32.66 4.00 -2.26
CA LEU A 532 31.81 3.63 -3.40
C LEU A 532 32.18 4.44 -4.65
N PRO A 533 32.15 3.83 -5.85
CA PRO A 533 32.30 4.59 -7.09
C PRO A 533 31.11 5.53 -7.27
N GLU A 534 31.33 6.58 -8.05
CA GLU A 534 30.30 7.58 -8.27
C GLU A 534 29.06 6.99 -8.95
N ASP A 535 29.19 5.96 -9.80
CA ASP A 535 28.05 5.23 -10.42
C ASP A 535 27.92 3.81 -9.86
N LEU A 536 26.82 3.53 -9.16
CA LEU A 536 26.54 2.19 -8.60
C LEU A 536 26.39 1.10 -9.68
N GLY A 537 26.03 1.46 -10.92
CA GLY A 537 25.96 0.51 -12.02
C GLY A 537 27.34 -0.02 -12.44
N GLU A 538 28.41 0.76 -12.22
CA GLU A 538 29.77 0.33 -12.53
C GLU A 538 30.28 -0.74 -11.55
N LEU A 539 29.78 -0.74 -10.32
CA LEU A 539 30.08 -1.79 -9.32
C LEU A 539 29.77 -3.20 -9.81
N LEU A 540 28.73 -3.34 -10.62
CA LEU A 540 28.30 -4.62 -11.16
C LEU A 540 29.00 -4.97 -12.48
N ALA A 541 29.56 -3.98 -13.18
CA ALA A 541 30.10 -4.14 -14.52
C ALA A 541 31.63 -4.31 -14.55
N GLN A 542 32.35 -3.87 -13.50
CA GLN A 542 33.82 -3.95 -13.47
C GLN A 542 34.32 -5.24 -12.80
N PRO A 543 34.95 -6.17 -13.54
CA PRO A 543 35.75 -7.24 -12.94
C PRO A 543 37.04 -6.66 -12.35
N GLN A 544 37.41 -7.00 -11.11
CA GLN A 544 38.77 -6.74 -10.63
C GLN A 544 39.76 -7.73 -11.26
N GLY A 545 41.04 -7.35 -11.29
CA GLY A 545 42.15 -8.14 -11.86
C GLY A 545 42.32 -9.55 -11.31
N ASP A 546 41.72 -9.88 -10.15
CA ASP A 546 41.75 -11.21 -9.53
C ASP A 546 40.45 -12.02 -9.72
N GLY A 547 39.50 -11.51 -10.54
CA GLY A 547 38.22 -12.19 -10.81
C GLY A 547 37.19 -12.13 -9.68
N GLN A 548 37.50 -11.49 -8.53
CA GLN A 548 36.48 -11.15 -7.53
C GLN A 548 35.78 -9.83 -7.90
N PRO A 549 34.45 -9.73 -7.71
CA PRO A 549 33.74 -8.50 -8.02
C PRO A 549 34.03 -7.45 -6.97
N LEU A 550 34.20 -6.21 -7.42
CA LEU A 550 34.42 -5.05 -6.57
C LEU A 550 33.36 -4.95 -5.45
N ILE A 551 32.12 -5.36 -5.72
CA ILE A 551 31.02 -5.34 -4.74
C ILE A 551 31.31 -6.19 -3.50
N LYS A 552 31.95 -7.37 -3.63
CA LYS A 552 32.21 -8.24 -2.47
C LYS A 552 33.30 -7.67 -1.58
N THR A 553 34.37 -7.15 -2.19
CA THR A 553 35.46 -6.46 -1.48
C THR A 553 34.96 -5.20 -0.79
N LEU A 554 34.08 -4.44 -1.45
CA LEU A 554 33.45 -3.25 -0.88
C LEU A 554 32.48 -3.58 0.25
N LEU A 555 31.66 -4.63 0.14
CA LEU A 555 30.77 -5.01 1.23
C LEU A 555 31.56 -5.50 2.44
N SER A 556 32.66 -6.21 2.21
CA SER A 556 33.55 -6.70 3.28
C SER A 556 34.26 -5.55 4.00
N SER A 557 34.73 -4.54 3.26
CA SER A 557 35.47 -3.39 3.81
C SER A 557 34.56 -2.25 4.30
N ALA A 558 33.39 -2.09 3.70
CA ALA A 558 32.41 -1.06 4.02
C ALA A 558 31.29 -1.55 4.94
N GLN A 559 31.25 -2.83 5.36
CA GLN A 559 30.16 -3.37 6.20
C GLN A 559 29.92 -2.54 7.46
N ALA A 560 30.99 -2.06 8.10
CA ALA A 560 30.91 -1.18 9.27
C ALA A 560 30.32 0.21 8.93
N ASN A 561 30.60 0.75 7.75
CA ASN A 561 30.10 2.05 7.27
C ASN A 561 28.67 1.95 6.67
N LEU A 562 28.34 0.83 6.03
CA LEU A 562 27.01 0.57 5.47
C LEU A 562 25.98 0.30 6.58
N ALA A 563 26.42 -0.24 7.72
CA ALA A 563 25.58 -0.36 8.91
C ALA A 563 25.11 1.00 9.45
N THR A 564 25.86 2.08 9.20
CA THR A 564 25.49 3.45 9.57
C THR A 564 24.83 4.24 8.44
N GLN A 565 24.74 3.68 7.23
CA GLN A 565 24.14 4.28 6.03
C GLN A 565 23.13 3.31 5.38
N PRO A 566 21.99 3.03 6.04
CA PRO A 566 21.03 2.05 5.55
C PRO A 566 20.46 2.39 4.17
N GLU A 567 20.35 3.67 3.81
CA GLU A 567 19.90 4.12 2.50
C GLU A 567 20.79 3.62 1.35
N VAL A 568 22.10 3.62 1.57
CA VAL A 568 23.09 3.12 0.62
C VAL A 568 23.00 1.61 0.51
N LEU A 569 22.85 0.92 1.65
CA LEU A 569 22.67 -0.53 1.68
C LEU A 569 21.43 -0.98 0.90
N PHE A 570 20.29 -0.30 1.10
CA PHE A 570 19.07 -0.57 0.36
C PHE A 570 19.19 -0.20 -1.13
N ALA A 571 19.91 0.86 -1.48
CA ALA A 571 20.16 1.18 -2.88
C ALA A 571 21.01 0.09 -3.57
N LEU A 572 22.04 -0.43 -2.91
CA LEU A 572 22.83 -1.56 -3.42
C LEU A 572 21.97 -2.81 -3.62
N ALA A 573 21.13 -3.15 -2.64
CA ALA A 573 20.19 -4.27 -2.75
C ALA A 573 19.20 -4.09 -3.92
N THR A 574 18.74 -2.85 -4.15
CA THR A 574 17.88 -2.50 -5.28
C THR A 574 18.57 -2.76 -6.62
N VAL A 575 19.78 -2.23 -6.78
CA VAL A 575 20.57 -2.34 -8.02
C VAL A 575 20.84 -3.81 -8.34
N LEU A 576 21.16 -4.60 -7.31
CA LEU A 576 21.35 -6.04 -7.44
C LEU A 576 20.06 -6.77 -7.84
N ALA A 577 18.93 -6.46 -7.20
CA ALA A 577 17.63 -7.04 -7.51
C ALA A 577 17.19 -6.71 -8.96
N LEU A 578 17.37 -5.46 -9.40
CA LEU A 578 17.13 -5.04 -10.79
C LEU A 578 17.96 -5.85 -11.78
N SER A 579 19.21 -6.12 -11.45
CA SER A 579 20.15 -6.86 -12.31
C SER A 579 19.79 -8.35 -12.43
N LEU A 580 19.18 -8.91 -11.37
CA LEU A 580 18.84 -10.33 -11.30
C LEU A 580 17.50 -10.71 -11.92
N GLY A 581 16.60 -9.77 -12.15
CA GLY A 581 15.22 -10.15 -12.49
C GLY A 581 14.16 -9.69 -11.52
N ASP A 582 14.57 -9.35 -10.30
CA ASP A 582 13.72 -9.32 -9.13
C ASP A 582 13.13 -7.93 -8.90
N TRP A 583 12.29 -7.50 -9.86
CA TRP A 583 11.72 -6.14 -9.86
C TRP A 583 10.86 -5.85 -8.63
N SER A 584 10.20 -6.85 -8.06
CA SER A 584 9.42 -6.69 -6.82
C SER A 584 10.32 -6.31 -5.64
N ASN A 585 11.45 -7.00 -5.46
CA ASN A 585 12.37 -6.65 -4.38
C ASN A 585 13.14 -5.36 -4.69
N ALA A 586 13.42 -5.08 -5.96
CA ALA A 586 13.98 -3.80 -6.37
C ALA A 586 13.08 -2.62 -5.95
N GLU A 587 11.79 -2.63 -6.27
CA GLU A 587 10.88 -1.54 -5.91
C GLU A 587 10.85 -1.31 -4.40
N ARG A 588 10.79 -2.38 -3.61
CA ARG A 588 10.75 -2.32 -2.14
C ARG A 588 12.03 -1.74 -1.56
N PHE A 589 13.18 -2.27 -1.97
CA PHE A 589 14.47 -1.75 -1.52
C PHE A 589 14.67 -0.30 -1.96
N ALA A 590 14.20 0.09 -3.15
CA ALA A 590 14.30 1.47 -3.63
C ALA A 590 13.48 2.43 -2.77
N GLY A 591 12.25 2.02 -2.41
CA GLY A 591 11.40 2.77 -1.48
C GLY A 591 12.06 2.97 -0.12
N LEU A 592 12.68 1.92 0.42
CA LEU A 592 13.41 1.99 1.69
C LEU A 592 14.67 2.85 1.61
N ALA A 593 15.40 2.78 0.49
CA ALA A 593 16.55 3.62 0.25
C ALA A 593 16.15 5.11 0.28
N ARG A 594 15.09 5.48 -0.46
CA ARG A 594 14.57 6.86 -0.45
C ARG A 594 14.14 7.31 0.94
N ARG A 595 13.43 6.47 1.69
CA ARG A 595 12.97 6.83 3.04
C ARG A 595 14.10 6.96 4.04
N ALA A 596 15.05 6.02 4.01
CA ALA A 596 16.25 6.12 4.82
C ALA A 596 17.01 7.42 4.54
N ALA A 597 17.09 7.82 3.26
CA ALA A 597 17.70 9.08 2.86
C ALA A 597 16.88 10.31 3.26
N ASP A 598 15.56 10.26 3.24
CA ASP A 598 14.70 11.37 3.70
C ASP A 598 14.85 11.58 5.22
N ILE A 599 14.84 10.50 5.99
CA ILE A 599 15.08 10.54 7.45
C ILE A 599 16.48 11.08 7.76
N ALA A 600 17.50 10.65 7.02
CA ALA A 600 18.86 11.18 7.15
C ALA A 600 18.95 12.64 6.68
N GLY A 601 18.18 13.01 5.64
CA GLY A 601 18.04 14.34 5.05
C GLY A 601 17.61 15.40 6.04
N ARG A 602 16.64 15.07 6.89
CA ARG A 602 16.12 15.94 7.94
C ARG A 602 17.15 16.21 9.06
N ALA A 603 18.20 15.39 9.17
CA ALA A 603 19.28 15.60 10.15
C ALA A 603 20.39 16.53 9.60
N GLU A 604 20.04 17.76 9.23
CA GLU A 604 20.86 18.96 8.88
C GLU A 604 22.15 18.84 8.02
N ASN A 605 22.62 17.66 7.63
CA ASN A 605 23.94 17.46 7.00
C ASN A 605 23.92 16.51 5.78
N TYR A 606 22.74 16.14 5.27
CA TYR A 606 22.68 15.26 4.11
C TYR A 606 22.85 16.06 2.81
N PRO A 607 23.74 15.65 1.90
CA PRO A 607 23.89 16.33 0.62
C PRO A 607 22.56 16.23 -0.15
N GLY A 608 21.91 17.38 -0.37
CA GLY A 608 20.55 17.44 -0.90
C GLY A 608 20.36 16.75 -2.26
N ASP A 609 21.43 16.57 -3.04
CA ASP A 609 21.40 15.84 -4.32
C ASP A 609 21.25 14.31 -4.14
N ALA A 610 21.72 13.73 -3.03
CA ALA A 610 21.68 12.28 -2.81
C ALA A 610 20.24 11.77 -2.64
N LEU A 611 19.36 12.53 -1.98
CA LEU A 611 17.93 12.20 -1.85
C LEU A 611 17.26 12.00 -3.22
N PHE A 612 17.60 12.83 -4.21
CA PHE A 612 17.03 12.74 -5.56
C PHE A 612 17.59 11.57 -6.37
N GLU A 613 18.76 11.05 -6.02
CA GLU A 613 19.30 9.83 -6.62
C GLU A 613 18.53 8.60 -6.13
N PHE A 614 18.14 8.56 -4.85
CA PHE A 614 17.25 7.52 -4.33
C PHE A 614 15.81 7.67 -4.85
N THR A 615 15.33 8.91 -5.03
CA THR A 615 14.02 9.19 -5.65
C THR A 615 13.99 8.72 -7.11
N TYR A 616 15.05 8.98 -7.87
CA TYR A 616 15.22 8.46 -9.22
C TYR A 616 15.24 6.92 -9.23
N LEU A 617 15.98 6.29 -8.30
CA LEU A 617 16.05 4.85 -8.17
C LEU A 617 14.67 4.22 -7.87
N GLN A 618 13.85 4.86 -7.04
CA GLN A 618 12.48 4.42 -6.76
C GLN A 618 11.63 4.47 -8.04
N ALA A 619 11.68 5.55 -8.81
CA ALA A 619 10.95 5.65 -10.06
C ALA A 619 11.37 4.59 -11.09
N LEU A 620 12.69 4.37 -11.23
CA LEU A 620 13.27 3.32 -12.07
C LEU A 620 12.74 1.94 -11.68
N ALA A 621 12.79 1.61 -10.39
CA ALA A 621 12.34 0.32 -9.90
C ALA A 621 10.82 0.11 -10.09
N LYS A 622 10.01 1.15 -9.91
CA LYS A 622 8.57 1.14 -10.21
C LYS A 622 8.28 0.89 -11.69
N ARG A 623 9.00 1.54 -12.62
CA ARG A 623 8.87 1.26 -14.07
C ARG A 623 9.13 -0.21 -14.37
N PHE A 624 10.24 -0.74 -13.86
CA PHE A 624 10.54 -2.16 -14.08
C PHE A 624 9.46 -3.08 -13.51
N ARG A 625 8.93 -2.76 -12.32
CA ARG A 625 7.83 -3.51 -11.73
C ARG A 625 6.58 -3.48 -12.63
N MET A 626 6.22 -2.33 -13.21
CA MET A 626 5.12 -2.22 -14.17
C MET A 626 5.33 -3.16 -15.36
N GLY A 627 6.56 -3.27 -15.87
CA GLY A 627 6.91 -4.20 -16.95
C GLY A 627 6.74 -5.69 -16.61
N GLN A 628 6.61 -6.05 -15.32
CA GLN A 628 6.29 -7.43 -14.89
C GLN A 628 4.80 -7.74 -14.93
N VAL A 629 3.96 -6.72 -14.82
CA VAL A 629 2.51 -6.89 -14.80
C VAL A 629 2.09 -7.22 -16.23
N ALA A 630 1.35 -8.31 -16.43
CA ALA A 630 0.77 -8.59 -17.75
C ALA A 630 -0.17 -7.43 -18.16
N PRO A 631 -0.46 -7.24 -19.46
CA PRO A 631 -1.48 -6.30 -19.88
C PRO A 631 -2.75 -6.47 -19.03
N PRO A 632 -3.34 -5.37 -18.53
CA PRO A 632 -4.41 -5.47 -17.55
C PRO A 632 -5.59 -6.27 -18.14
N ARG A 633 -6.01 -7.27 -17.36
CA ARG A 633 -7.14 -8.15 -17.67
C ARG A 633 -8.39 -7.83 -16.83
N SER A 634 -8.27 -6.87 -15.92
CA SER A 634 -9.31 -6.44 -14.99
C SER A 634 -9.12 -4.96 -14.65
N GLU A 635 -10.19 -4.32 -14.18
CA GLU A 635 -10.17 -2.91 -13.75
C GLU A 635 -9.16 -2.70 -12.61
N GLY A 636 -9.11 -3.62 -11.64
CA GLY A 636 -8.14 -3.56 -10.54
C GLY A 636 -6.69 -3.63 -11.01
N ALA A 637 -6.36 -4.49 -11.99
CA ALA A 637 -5.02 -4.57 -12.54
C ALA A 637 -4.63 -3.29 -13.28
N TYR A 638 -5.57 -2.69 -14.02
CA TYR A 638 -5.36 -1.40 -14.69
C TYR A 638 -5.14 -0.26 -13.68
N LEU A 639 -5.99 -0.16 -12.66
CA LEU A 639 -5.86 0.85 -11.60
C LEU A 639 -4.53 0.73 -10.85
N ALA A 640 -4.05 -0.50 -10.60
CA ALA A 640 -2.74 -0.73 -9.98
C ALA A 640 -1.60 -0.22 -10.86
N ILE A 641 -1.62 -0.51 -12.17
CA ILE A 641 -0.61 0.00 -13.12
C ILE A 641 -0.65 1.53 -13.19
N ARG A 642 -1.84 2.12 -13.26
CA ARG A 642 -2.05 3.57 -13.30
C ARG A 642 -1.54 4.25 -12.02
N HIS A 643 -1.76 3.65 -10.87
CA HIS A 643 -1.23 4.14 -9.60
C HIS A 643 0.30 4.14 -9.60
N SER A 644 0.93 3.01 -9.91
CA SER A 644 2.40 2.91 -9.99
C SER A 644 3.00 3.89 -11.01
N TYR A 645 2.31 4.11 -12.13
CA TYR A 645 2.68 5.12 -13.12
C TYR A 645 2.68 6.54 -12.53
N HIS A 646 1.61 6.94 -11.84
CA HIS A 646 1.54 8.27 -11.23
C HIS A 646 2.59 8.48 -10.14
N GLU A 647 2.84 7.49 -9.28
CA GLU A 647 3.90 7.57 -8.26
C GLU A 647 5.29 7.77 -8.88
N ALA A 648 5.63 6.94 -9.88
CA ALA A 648 6.91 7.06 -10.58
C ALA A 648 7.04 8.38 -11.35
N LEU A 649 5.94 8.86 -11.95
CA LEU A 649 5.89 10.12 -12.66
C LEU A 649 6.11 11.32 -11.71
N THR A 650 5.50 11.30 -10.52
CA THR A 650 5.70 12.33 -9.50
C THR A 650 7.16 12.37 -9.05
N ALA A 651 7.75 11.22 -8.73
CA ALA A 651 9.16 11.12 -8.36
C ALA A 651 10.10 11.67 -9.46
N LEU A 652 9.83 11.36 -10.73
CA LEU A 652 10.64 11.88 -11.84
C LEU A 652 10.46 13.38 -12.05
N LYS A 653 9.25 13.93 -11.83
CA LYS A 653 9.02 15.38 -11.85
C LYS A 653 9.79 16.08 -10.74
N GLU A 654 9.83 15.53 -9.53
CA GLU A 654 10.65 16.05 -8.42
C GLU A 654 12.14 16.10 -8.80
N CYS A 655 12.68 15.01 -9.36
CA CYS A 655 14.06 14.98 -9.85
C CYS A 655 14.32 16.04 -10.93
N LEU A 656 13.39 16.22 -11.88
CA LEU A 656 13.55 17.20 -12.95
C LEU A 656 13.52 18.63 -12.42
N THR A 657 12.61 18.95 -11.51
CA THR A 657 12.53 20.28 -10.86
C THR A 657 13.84 20.59 -10.13
N ARG A 658 14.39 19.61 -9.39
CA ARG A 658 15.64 19.82 -8.64
C ARG A 658 16.86 20.05 -9.52
N HIS A 659 16.96 19.31 -10.63
CA HIS A 659 18.15 19.31 -11.50
C HIS A 659 18.11 20.37 -12.61
N GLN A 660 17.12 21.28 -12.60
CA GLN A 660 17.08 22.44 -13.51
C GLN A 660 18.24 23.39 -13.20
N SER A 661 19.38 23.16 -13.85
CA SER A 661 20.58 24.00 -13.79
C SER A 661 21.35 23.88 -15.10
N GLU A 662 22.09 24.93 -15.46
CA GLU A 662 22.96 24.97 -16.64
C GLU A 662 24.29 24.22 -16.42
N GLU A 663 24.59 23.81 -15.19
CA GLU A 663 25.81 23.05 -14.90
C GLU A 663 25.78 21.64 -15.50
N HIS A 664 26.87 21.24 -16.18
CA HIS A 664 26.96 19.93 -16.83
C HIS A 664 26.55 18.71 -15.98
N PRO A 665 26.92 18.60 -14.68
CA PRO A 665 26.46 17.49 -13.84
C PRO A 665 24.94 17.43 -13.70
N GLN A 666 24.28 18.58 -13.57
CA GLN A 666 22.83 18.67 -13.44
C GLN A 666 22.13 18.49 -14.79
N GLN A 667 22.73 18.94 -15.90
CA GLN A 667 22.25 18.65 -17.25
C GLN A 667 22.23 17.13 -17.52
N LEU A 668 23.29 16.40 -17.16
CA LEU A 668 23.33 14.94 -17.30
C LEU A 668 22.27 14.23 -16.44
N ARG A 669 22.01 14.71 -15.23
CA ARG A 669 20.92 14.18 -14.37
C ARG A 669 19.53 14.50 -14.92
N THR A 670 19.34 15.70 -15.47
CA THR A 670 18.10 16.10 -16.16
C THR A 670 17.83 15.21 -17.35
N LEU A 671 18.86 14.98 -18.18
CA LEU A 671 18.76 14.12 -19.35
C LEU A 671 18.43 12.67 -18.95
N ARG A 672 19.01 12.17 -17.86
CA ARG A 672 18.67 10.86 -17.28
C ARG A 672 17.21 10.79 -16.83
N ALA A 673 16.74 11.77 -16.07
CA ALA A 673 15.36 11.78 -15.58
C ALA A 673 14.34 11.90 -16.72
N LEU A 674 14.61 12.69 -17.76
CA LEU A 674 13.77 12.78 -18.98
C LEU A 674 13.73 11.44 -19.72
N SER A 675 14.89 10.81 -19.93
CA SER A 675 14.96 9.50 -20.58
C SER A 675 14.15 8.43 -19.84
N GLU A 676 14.23 8.40 -18.51
CA GLU A 676 13.47 7.45 -17.70
C GLU A 676 11.97 7.77 -17.68
N ARG A 677 11.60 9.06 -17.66
CA ARG A 677 10.20 9.49 -17.75
C ARG A 677 9.58 9.13 -19.09
N ALA A 678 10.32 9.26 -20.19
CA ALA A 678 9.90 8.76 -21.49
C ALA A 678 9.68 7.23 -21.48
N ALA A 679 10.61 6.46 -20.89
CA ALA A 679 10.43 5.01 -20.77
C ALA A 679 9.17 4.67 -19.98
N LEU A 680 8.95 5.33 -18.84
CA LEU A 680 7.74 5.16 -18.02
C LEU A 680 6.46 5.43 -18.83
N HIS A 681 6.43 6.53 -19.57
CA HIS A 681 5.32 6.88 -20.45
C HIS A 681 5.06 5.82 -21.53
N LEU A 682 6.10 5.24 -22.14
CA LEU A 682 5.96 4.17 -23.12
C LEU A 682 5.35 2.90 -22.53
N PHE A 683 5.81 2.48 -21.34
CA PHE A 683 5.24 1.32 -20.63
C PHE A 683 3.77 1.54 -20.26
N TYR A 684 3.42 2.73 -19.78
CA TYR A 684 2.04 3.07 -19.46
C TYR A 684 1.14 3.13 -20.71
N SER A 685 1.65 3.72 -21.80
CA SER A 685 0.95 3.76 -23.08
C SER A 685 0.65 2.35 -23.60
N ALA A 686 1.60 1.43 -23.51
CA ALA A 686 1.38 0.03 -23.87
C ALA A 686 0.32 -0.64 -22.97
N ALA A 687 0.35 -0.39 -21.66
CA ALA A 687 -0.63 -0.94 -20.73
C ALA A 687 -2.05 -0.51 -21.09
N CYS A 688 -2.22 0.75 -21.49
CA CYS A 688 -3.49 1.32 -21.92
C CYS A 688 -3.90 0.87 -23.34
N ALA A 689 -2.95 0.64 -24.24
CA ALA A 689 -3.24 0.24 -25.62
C ALA A 689 -3.68 -1.23 -25.72
N PHE A 690 -3.21 -2.09 -24.83
CA PHE A 690 -3.40 -3.55 -24.89
C PHE A 690 -4.34 -4.10 -23.82
N VAL A 691 -5.28 -3.29 -23.30
CA VAL A 691 -6.31 -3.78 -22.38
C VAL A 691 -7.12 -4.88 -23.07
N THR A 692 -7.17 -6.06 -22.46
CA THR A 692 -7.79 -7.25 -23.08
C THR A 692 -9.28 -7.39 -22.76
N ASP A 693 -9.76 -6.71 -21.72
CA ASP A 693 -11.16 -6.72 -21.31
C ASP A 693 -12.01 -5.83 -22.22
N SER A 694 -13.01 -6.42 -22.87
CA SER A 694 -13.96 -5.73 -23.75
C SER A 694 -14.79 -4.64 -23.07
N ARG A 695 -15.08 -4.77 -21.77
CA ARG A 695 -15.82 -3.77 -20.98
C ARG A 695 -14.96 -2.55 -20.71
N LEU A 696 -13.68 -2.76 -20.39
CA LEU A 696 -12.71 -1.68 -20.23
C LEU A 696 -12.48 -0.93 -21.56
N ARG A 697 -12.30 -1.66 -22.67
CA ARG A 697 -12.18 -1.06 -24.01
C ARG A 697 -13.34 -0.15 -24.40
N SER A 698 -14.55 -0.41 -23.88
CA SER A 698 -15.75 0.39 -24.18
C SER A 698 -15.80 1.71 -23.43
N ARG A 699 -15.00 1.87 -22.35
CA ARG A 699 -14.80 3.15 -21.67
C ARG A 699 -13.77 3.96 -22.45
N PHE A 700 -14.26 4.89 -23.27
CA PHE A 700 -13.51 5.69 -24.26
C PHE A 700 -12.26 6.45 -23.76
N THR A 701 -11.91 6.43 -22.47
CA THR A 701 -10.77 7.16 -21.88
C THR A 701 -9.41 6.49 -22.10
N GLU A 702 -9.33 5.16 -22.25
CA GLU A 702 -8.05 4.44 -22.25
C GLU A 702 -7.20 4.70 -23.51
N ARG A 703 -7.84 4.85 -24.69
CA ARG A 703 -7.14 5.22 -25.94
C ARG A 703 -6.57 6.63 -25.90
N ALA A 704 -7.31 7.57 -25.30
CA ALA A 704 -6.84 8.93 -25.11
C ALA A 704 -5.65 8.97 -24.15
N GLU A 705 -5.71 8.19 -23.05
CA GLU A 705 -4.58 8.06 -22.12
C GLU A 705 -3.35 7.42 -22.78
N ALA A 706 -3.53 6.37 -23.60
CA ALA A 706 -2.43 5.76 -24.35
C ALA A 706 -1.78 6.76 -25.31
N SER A 707 -2.58 7.55 -26.03
CA SER A 707 -2.10 8.61 -26.94
C SER A 707 -1.33 9.69 -26.19
N ASN A 708 -1.92 10.21 -25.12
CA ASN A 708 -1.33 11.25 -24.30
C ASN A 708 0.01 10.80 -23.70
N ALA A 709 0.08 9.57 -23.17
CA ALA A 709 1.33 9.02 -22.65
C ALA A 709 2.40 8.91 -23.75
N LEU A 710 2.03 8.47 -24.96
CA LEU A 710 2.98 8.40 -26.08
C LEU A 710 3.50 9.79 -26.49
N GLN A 711 2.62 10.79 -26.56
CA GLN A 711 2.99 12.18 -26.85
C GLN A 711 3.95 12.75 -25.80
N LEU A 712 3.70 12.48 -24.52
CA LEU A 712 4.59 12.88 -23.43
C LEU A 712 5.96 12.20 -23.53
N ALA A 713 6.02 10.91 -23.90
CA ALA A 713 7.27 10.20 -24.14
C ALA A 713 8.09 10.85 -25.27
N GLU A 714 7.45 11.16 -26.40
CA GLU A 714 8.09 11.83 -27.53
C GLU A 714 8.66 13.19 -27.13
N GLY A 715 7.88 14.01 -26.42
CA GLY A 715 8.31 15.32 -25.94
C GLY A 715 9.56 15.25 -25.06
N ASP A 716 9.61 14.28 -24.15
CA ASP A 716 10.77 14.03 -23.29
C ASP A 716 12.01 13.60 -24.08
N LEU A 717 11.85 12.72 -25.07
CA LEU A 717 12.95 12.22 -25.90
C LEU A 717 13.53 13.30 -26.81
N ARG A 718 12.68 14.17 -27.36
CA ARG A 718 13.14 15.35 -28.12
C ARG A 718 13.96 16.27 -27.22
N ARG A 719 13.50 16.50 -25.98
CA ARG A 719 14.24 17.30 -25.01
C ARG A 719 15.58 16.65 -24.63
N CYS A 720 15.67 15.33 -24.58
CA CYS A 720 16.93 14.61 -24.41
C CYS A 720 17.92 14.90 -25.55
N LEU A 721 17.47 14.86 -26.81
CA LEU A 721 18.30 15.18 -27.98
C LEU A 721 18.80 16.63 -27.95
N GLU A 722 17.91 17.58 -27.66
CA GLU A 722 18.24 19.00 -27.52
C GLU A 722 19.28 19.26 -26.41
N LEU A 723 19.11 18.62 -25.25
CA LEU A 723 20.05 18.76 -24.14
C LEU A 723 21.38 18.08 -24.45
N HIS A 724 21.37 16.93 -25.13
CA HIS A 724 22.59 16.24 -25.53
C HIS A 724 23.44 17.09 -26.48
N ALA A 725 22.81 17.74 -27.47
CA ALA A 725 23.51 18.62 -28.40
C ALA A 725 24.22 19.79 -27.68
N LYS A 726 23.69 20.25 -26.54
CA LYS A 726 24.27 21.32 -25.72
C LYS A 726 25.44 20.88 -24.84
N LEU A 727 25.64 19.58 -24.64
CA LEU A 727 26.74 19.05 -23.80
C LEU A 727 28.13 19.25 -24.43
N GLY A 728 28.20 19.54 -25.73
CA GLY A 728 29.47 19.64 -26.47
C GLY A 728 30.15 18.27 -26.68
N PRO A 729 31.40 18.26 -27.18
CA PRO A 729 32.15 17.03 -27.44
C PRO A 729 32.41 16.26 -26.13
N LEU A 730 32.03 14.99 -26.08
CA LEU A 730 32.21 14.15 -24.88
C LEU A 730 33.68 13.98 -24.49
N ASP A 731 34.60 14.06 -25.46
CA ASP A 731 36.05 13.96 -25.24
C ASP A 731 36.63 15.15 -24.45
N ALA A 732 35.91 16.28 -24.40
CA ALA A 732 36.26 17.43 -23.57
C ALA A 732 35.83 17.26 -22.10
N MET A 733 35.05 16.22 -21.78
CA MET A 733 34.61 15.93 -20.41
C MET A 733 35.60 15.04 -19.66
N LYS A 734 35.56 15.07 -18.32
CA LYS A 734 36.25 14.06 -17.50
C LYS A 734 35.82 12.65 -17.93
N PRO A 735 36.72 11.64 -17.96
CA PRO A 735 36.42 10.30 -18.46
C PRO A 735 35.16 9.66 -17.85
N GLU A 736 34.96 9.82 -16.55
CA GLU A 736 33.77 9.34 -15.82
C GLU A 736 32.47 9.97 -16.35
N ARG A 737 32.48 11.29 -16.59
CA ARG A 737 31.32 12.02 -17.14
C ARG A 737 31.08 11.67 -18.60
N ALA A 738 32.14 11.51 -19.39
CA ALA A 738 32.05 11.08 -20.78
C ALA A 738 31.46 9.66 -20.89
N ASN A 739 31.89 8.73 -20.02
CA ASN A 739 31.33 7.38 -19.92
C ASN A 739 29.84 7.41 -19.57
N PHE A 740 29.47 8.20 -18.56
CA PHE A 740 28.09 8.37 -18.13
C PHE A 740 27.21 8.94 -19.25
N ALA A 741 27.67 10.00 -19.91
CA ALA A 741 26.98 10.62 -21.05
C ALA A 741 26.79 9.65 -22.21
N ARG A 742 27.80 8.81 -22.52
CA ARG A 742 27.69 7.74 -23.52
C ARG A 742 26.64 6.70 -23.13
N ARG A 743 26.64 6.20 -21.89
CA ARG A 743 25.62 5.22 -21.44
C ARG A 743 24.22 5.79 -21.49
N LEU A 744 24.07 7.05 -21.10
CA LEU A 744 22.80 7.75 -21.14
C LEU A 744 22.31 7.98 -22.58
N ARG A 745 23.22 8.30 -23.50
CA ARG A 745 22.95 8.34 -24.96
C ARG A 745 22.32 7.05 -25.44
N ARG A 746 22.89 5.92 -25.07
CA ARG A 746 22.34 4.60 -25.44
C ARG A 746 20.94 4.37 -24.88
N GLN A 747 20.67 4.80 -23.65
CA GLN A 747 19.36 4.64 -23.02
C GLN A 747 18.28 5.45 -23.73
N TYR A 748 18.46 6.75 -23.93
CA TYR A 748 17.40 7.56 -24.55
C TYR A 748 17.23 7.24 -26.04
N LEU A 749 18.28 6.82 -26.75
CA LEU A 749 18.15 6.37 -28.14
C LEU A 749 17.35 5.07 -28.24
N ALA A 750 17.53 4.14 -27.29
CA ALA A 750 16.70 2.94 -27.22
C ALA A 750 15.22 3.28 -26.98
N ASN A 751 14.95 4.23 -26.08
CA ASN A 751 13.59 4.70 -25.82
C ASN A 751 12.99 5.45 -27.03
N ALA A 752 13.80 6.21 -27.77
CA ALA A 752 13.38 6.86 -29.00
C ALA A 752 12.99 5.85 -30.08
N ALA A 753 13.80 4.80 -30.27
CA ALA A 753 13.46 3.70 -31.17
C ALA A 753 12.18 2.98 -30.72
N ALA A 754 12.02 2.71 -29.42
CA ALA A 754 10.80 2.11 -28.88
C ALA A 754 9.56 2.98 -29.09
N CYS A 755 9.68 4.31 -28.97
CA CYS A 755 8.60 5.26 -29.25
C CYS A 755 8.13 5.20 -30.71
N VAL A 756 9.08 5.13 -31.66
CA VAL A 756 8.78 4.97 -33.09
C VAL A 756 8.04 3.66 -33.35
N VAL A 757 8.53 2.55 -32.79
CA VAL A 757 7.91 1.23 -32.93
C VAL A 757 6.50 1.22 -32.30
N ALA A 758 6.34 1.77 -31.11
CA ALA A 758 5.04 1.90 -30.44
C ALA A 758 4.04 2.67 -31.32
N THR A 759 4.47 3.79 -31.90
CA THR A 759 3.67 4.61 -32.81
C THR A 759 3.18 3.81 -34.03
N GLN A 760 4.04 2.96 -34.59
CA GLN A 760 3.67 2.08 -35.71
C GLN A 760 2.69 0.99 -35.28
N ILE A 761 2.94 0.33 -34.14
CA ILE A 761 2.07 -0.72 -33.60
C ILE A 761 0.68 -0.14 -33.29
N TYR A 762 0.61 1.09 -32.79
CA TYR A 762 -0.65 1.75 -32.46
C TYR A 762 -1.34 2.42 -33.65
N GLY A 763 -0.74 2.40 -34.85
CA GLY A 763 -1.16 3.15 -36.04
C GLY A 763 -2.58 2.86 -36.57
N GLY A 764 -3.34 1.97 -35.94
CA GLY A 764 -4.78 1.75 -36.17
C GLY A 764 -5.67 1.79 -34.91
N VAL A 765 -5.10 2.06 -33.73
CA VAL A 765 -5.78 2.01 -32.42
C VAL A 765 -5.74 3.36 -31.70
N VAL A 766 -4.69 4.15 -31.92
CA VAL A 766 -4.44 5.43 -31.25
C VAL A 766 -4.07 6.47 -32.32
N SER A 767 -4.49 7.72 -32.17
CA SER A 767 -4.03 8.80 -33.04
C SER A 767 -2.52 8.93 -32.94
N VAL A 768 -1.83 8.61 -34.04
CA VAL A 768 -0.39 8.82 -34.18
C VAL A 768 -0.15 10.33 -34.07
N PRO A 769 0.74 10.78 -33.18
CA PRO A 769 1.09 12.19 -33.12
C PRO A 769 1.59 12.65 -34.50
N GLU A 770 1.10 13.78 -35.02
CA GLU A 770 1.54 14.36 -36.31
C GLU A 770 3.06 14.60 -36.36
N TYR A 771 3.71 14.64 -35.20
CA TYR A 771 5.08 15.08 -35.00
C TYR A 771 6.12 13.94 -34.95
N VAL A 772 5.71 12.66 -34.90
CA VAL A 772 6.60 11.52 -35.24
C VAL A 772 6.78 11.52 -36.76
N ASN A 773 7.49 12.54 -37.23
CA ASN A 773 7.70 12.79 -38.64
C ASN A 773 8.94 12.06 -39.14
N ALA A 774 9.13 12.07 -40.46
CA ALA A 774 10.26 11.40 -41.09
C ALA A 774 11.62 11.95 -40.59
N ALA A 775 11.67 13.20 -40.10
CA ALA A 775 12.91 13.81 -39.61
C ALA A 775 13.36 13.21 -38.27
N PHE A 776 12.46 13.07 -37.29
CA PHE A 776 12.80 12.44 -36.01
C PHE A 776 13.23 10.98 -36.20
N ILE A 777 12.54 10.24 -37.07
CA ILE A 777 12.90 8.85 -37.37
C ILE A 777 14.25 8.76 -38.10
N ALA A 778 14.51 9.64 -39.07
CA ALA A 778 15.80 9.69 -39.74
C ALA A 778 16.94 10.06 -38.79
N GLU A 779 16.69 10.98 -37.85
CA GLU A 779 17.65 11.37 -36.80
C GLU A 779 17.97 10.19 -35.87
N VAL A 780 16.94 9.50 -35.34
CA VAL A 780 17.13 8.30 -34.52
C VAL A 780 17.87 7.22 -35.30
N ALA A 781 17.48 6.95 -36.56
CA ALA A 781 18.14 5.94 -37.39
C ALA A 781 19.61 6.28 -37.68
N ALA A 782 19.95 7.54 -37.90
CA ALA A 782 21.33 7.99 -38.05
C ALA A 782 22.14 7.77 -36.76
N LEU A 783 21.59 8.19 -35.61
CA LEU A 783 22.24 8.04 -34.31
C LEU A 783 22.43 6.56 -33.91
N LEU A 784 21.49 5.68 -34.29
CA LEU A 784 21.61 4.24 -34.10
C LEU A 784 22.73 3.63 -34.96
N ARG A 785 22.94 4.12 -36.20
CA ARG A 785 24.04 3.67 -37.07
C ARG A 785 25.41 4.05 -36.51
N ASP A 786 25.51 5.24 -35.91
CA ASP A 786 26.77 5.76 -35.36
C ASP A 786 27.27 4.99 -34.11
N GLU A 787 26.39 4.30 -33.37
CA GLU A 787 26.75 3.60 -32.13
C GLU A 787 27.24 2.14 -32.33
N GLY A 788 27.16 1.59 -33.55
CA GLY A 788 27.69 0.26 -33.91
C GLY A 788 27.03 -0.96 -33.20
N ASP A 789 27.72 -2.10 -33.21
CA ASP A 789 27.22 -3.44 -32.78
C ASP A 789 26.89 -3.61 -31.27
N LEU A 790 27.10 -2.58 -30.44
CA LEU A 790 26.87 -2.64 -28.98
C LEU A 790 25.45 -2.26 -28.54
N LEU A 791 24.76 -1.43 -29.35
CA LEU A 791 23.39 -1.00 -29.09
C LEU A 791 22.30 -2.08 -29.26
N PRO A 792 22.41 -3.03 -30.21
CA PRO A 792 21.45 -4.10 -30.46
C PRO A 792 20.98 -4.84 -29.21
N THR A 793 21.84 -5.11 -28.22
CA THR A 793 21.47 -5.91 -27.04
C THR A 793 20.61 -5.13 -26.04
N ILE A 794 20.91 -3.85 -25.79
CA ILE A 794 20.16 -3.01 -24.84
C ILE A 794 18.82 -2.58 -25.46
N VAL A 795 18.85 -2.17 -26.73
CA VAL A 795 17.65 -1.90 -27.52
C VAL A 795 16.80 -3.16 -27.60
N LYS A 796 17.37 -4.34 -27.90
CA LYS A 796 16.65 -5.62 -27.83
C LYS A 796 16.01 -5.83 -26.48
N VAL A 797 16.69 -5.62 -25.35
CA VAL A 797 16.13 -5.96 -24.04
C VAL A 797 14.96 -5.05 -23.65
N GLU A 798 15.07 -3.73 -23.87
CA GLU A 798 13.96 -2.80 -23.62
C GLU A 798 12.82 -3.00 -24.63
N LEU A 799 13.15 -3.21 -25.90
CA LEU A 799 12.16 -3.45 -26.95
C LEU A 799 11.52 -4.83 -26.81
N ILE A 800 12.24 -5.86 -26.35
CA ILE A 800 11.70 -7.21 -26.02
C ILE A 800 10.90 -7.14 -24.72
N ALA A 801 11.29 -6.33 -23.73
CA ALA A 801 10.47 -6.12 -22.54
C ALA A 801 9.14 -5.45 -22.92
N PHE A 802 9.20 -4.42 -23.76
CA PHE A 802 8.05 -3.75 -24.35
C PHE A 802 7.19 -4.69 -25.23
N LEU A 803 7.82 -5.46 -26.12
CA LEU A 803 7.14 -6.40 -27.02
C LEU A 803 6.63 -7.64 -26.30
N ASN A 804 7.30 -8.16 -25.26
CA ASN A 804 6.77 -9.25 -24.44
C ASN A 804 5.58 -8.78 -23.61
N PHE A 805 5.64 -7.55 -23.10
CA PHE A 805 4.49 -6.90 -22.46
C PHE A 805 3.33 -6.80 -23.46
N ALA A 806 3.57 -6.28 -24.67
CA ALA A 806 2.56 -6.16 -25.73
C ALA A 806 2.05 -7.51 -26.29
N ALA A 807 2.92 -8.52 -26.43
CA ALA A 807 2.61 -9.84 -26.99
C ALA A 807 1.78 -10.72 -26.06
N GLY A 808 1.61 -10.33 -24.79
CA GLY A 808 0.61 -10.91 -23.89
C GLY A 808 -0.84 -10.64 -24.32
N ALA A 809 -1.05 -9.74 -25.29
CA ALA A 809 -2.32 -9.46 -25.96
C ALA A 809 -2.30 -9.99 -27.41
N PRO A 810 -3.45 -10.39 -27.99
CA PRO A 810 -3.52 -10.75 -29.40
C PRO A 810 -3.15 -9.53 -30.26
N LEU A 811 -2.00 -9.61 -30.95
CA LEU A 811 -1.56 -8.59 -31.89
C LEU A 811 -2.53 -8.54 -33.09
N PRO A 812 -2.76 -7.36 -33.69
CA PRO A 812 -3.54 -7.25 -34.93
C PRO A 812 -2.93 -8.15 -36.02
N ALA A 813 -3.79 -8.90 -36.72
CA ALA A 813 -3.38 -9.83 -37.78
C ALA A 813 -2.67 -9.13 -38.95
N ASP A 814 -2.89 -7.82 -39.11
CA ASP A 814 -2.65 -7.11 -40.38
C ASP A 814 -1.29 -6.40 -40.46
N GLY A 815 -0.39 -6.56 -39.48
CA GLY A 815 0.93 -5.89 -39.53
C GLY A 815 2.11 -6.64 -38.90
N LEU A 816 1.88 -7.46 -37.87
CA LEU A 816 2.95 -8.11 -37.08
C LEU A 816 2.88 -9.64 -37.01
N GLY A 817 1.86 -10.26 -37.61
CA GLY A 817 1.70 -11.72 -37.63
C GLY A 817 2.86 -12.47 -38.32
N SER A 818 3.70 -11.78 -39.09
CA SER A 818 4.93 -12.31 -39.70
C SER A 818 6.12 -12.37 -38.74
N LEU A 819 6.12 -11.55 -37.69
CA LEU A 819 7.25 -11.35 -36.77
C LEU A 819 7.22 -12.29 -35.57
N VAL A 820 6.04 -12.71 -35.11
CA VAL A 820 5.86 -13.56 -33.92
C VAL A 820 5.31 -14.92 -34.32
N GLY A 821 6.08 -15.98 -34.07
CA GLY A 821 5.63 -17.35 -34.32
C GLY A 821 4.50 -17.78 -33.37
N PRO A 822 3.81 -18.90 -33.66
CA PRO A 822 2.63 -19.37 -32.90
C PRO A 822 2.87 -19.68 -31.42
N ALA A 823 4.12 -19.59 -30.93
CA ALA A 823 4.51 -19.74 -29.53
C ALA A 823 4.87 -18.41 -28.84
N GLY A 824 4.58 -17.24 -29.44
CA GLY A 824 4.97 -15.93 -28.89
C GLY A 824 6.46 -15.61 -29.03
N ARG A 825 7.24 -16.45 -29.72
CA ARG A 825 8.67 -16.19 -30.01
C ARG A 825 8.81 -15.46 -31.33
N VAL A 826 9.56 -14.37 -31.34
CA VAL A 826 9.95 -13.68 -32.58
C VAL A 826 10.66 -14.70 -33.50
N ARG A 827 10.18 -14.86 -34.75
CA ARG A 827 10.71 -15.88 -35.69
C ARG A 827 12.16 -15.55 -36.06
N GLY A 828 13.12 -16.32 -35.51
CA GLY A 828 14.37 -16.80 -36.11
C GLY A 828 15.34 -15.87 -36.86
N LEU A 829 15.00 -14.61 -37.10
CA LEU A 829 15.89 -13.60 -37.67
C LEU A 829 16.48 -12.77 -36.53
N PRO A 830 17.72 -12.27 -36.65
CA PRO A 830 18.22 -11.26 -35.73
C PRO A 830 17.23 -10.10 -35.77
N ILE A 831 16.58 -9.80 -34.63
CA ILE A 831 15.65 -8.67 -34.47
C ILE A 831 16.23 -7.38 -35.07
N ASP A 832 17.56 -7.25 -35.04
CA ASP A 832 18.36 -6.20 -35.66
C ASP A 832 18.03 -6.04 -37.14
N ALA A 833 18.13 -7.10 -37.93
CA ALA A 833 17.98 -7.03 -39.37
C ALA A 833 16.53 -6.83 -39.84
N VAL A 834 15.53 -7.04 -38.98
CA VAL A 834 14.12 -6.83 -39.32
C VAL A 834 13.63 -5.48 -38.82
N LEU A 835 13.99 -5.07 -37.60
CA LEU A 835 13.61 -3.76 -37.07
C LEU A 835 14.33 -2.62 -37.78
N PHE A 836 15.64 -2.78 -38.04
CA PHE A 836 16.41 -1.80 -38.81
C PHE A 836 15.90 -1.73 -40.25
N ARG A 837 15.56 -2.89 -40.84
CA ARG A 837 15.00 -2.97 -42.19
C ARG A 837 13.59 -2.40 -42.27
N GLU A 838 12.74 -2.55 -41.26
CA GLU A 838 11.41 -1.92 -41.17
C GLU A 838 11.52 -0.40 -41.00
N ILE A 839 12.41 0.08 -40.12
CA ILE A 839 12.69 1.51 -39.96
C ILE A 839 13.25 2.11 -41.26
N GLU A 840 14.23 1.44 -41.90
CA GLU A 840 14.82 1.89 -43.17
C GLU A 840 13.82 1.81 -44.34
N GLN A 841 13.02 0.74 -44.45
CA GLN A 841 11.98 0.62 -45.47
C GLN A 841 10.88 1.65 -45.29
N TRP A 842 10.56 2.04 -44.06
CA TRP A 842 9.57 3.08 -43.78
C TRP A 842 10.12 4.47 -44.16
N VAL A 843 11.37 4.78 -43.80
CA VAL A 843 12.05 6.00 -44.23
C VAL A 843 12.09 6.08 -45.76
N ALA A 844 12.42 4.99 -46.44
CA ALA A 844 12.43 4.91 -47.90
C ALA A 844 11.03 5.09 -48.52
N ARG A 845 9.97 4.50 -47.93
CA ARG A 845 8.58 4.65 -48.39
C ARG A 845 8.11 6.11 -48.30
N ARG A 846 8.36 6.81 -47.19
CA ARG A 846 7.97 8.21 -47.03
C ARG A 846 8.83 9.20 -47.80
N GLN A 847 10.13 8.93 -47.98
CA GLN A 847 10.97 9.72 -48.87
C GLN A 847 10.52 9.58 -50.34
N GLY A 848 9.98 8.42 -50.72
CA GLY A 848 9.30 8.22 -52.00
C GLY A 848 7.98 8.97 -52.14
N GLU A 849 7.17 9.05 -51.08
CA GLU A 849 5.89 9.79 -51.08
C GLU A 849 6.08 11.32 -51.06
N SER A 850 7.09 11.85 -50.36
CA SER A 850 7.43 13.28 -50.42
C SER A 850 8.10 13.72 -51.72
N ALA A 851 8.58 12.79 -52.56
CA ALA A 851 9.09 13.09 -53.90
C ALA A 851 7.99 13.10 -54.98
N VAL A 852 6.74 12.79 -54.60
CA VAL A 852 5.57 12.67 -55.51
C VAL A 852 4.48 13.71 -55.18
N ILE A 853 4.77 14.70 -54.32
CA ILE A 853 3.90 15.88 -54.08
C ILE A 853 4.52 17.11 -54.72
#